data_AF-A0A7Z9IDP4-F1
#
_entry.id   AF-A0A7Z9IDP4-F1
#
_cell.length_a   1.000
_cell.length_b   1.000
_cell.length_c   1.000
_cell.angle_alpha   90.00
_cell.angle_beta   90.00
_cell.angle_gamma   90.00
#
_symmetry.space_group_name_H-M   'P 1'
#
loop_
_entity.id
_entity.type
_entity.pdbx_description
1 polymer ?
#
loop_
_entity_poly.entity_id
_entity_poly.type
_entity_poly.pdbx_seq_one_letter_code
_entity_poly.pdbx_strand_id
1 'polypeptide(L)'
;MKKLVILMFVAMWCGTANISAILGDDGFQSIFDGKTLANWDGNPKFWSVTDGAITGKTSKENPTDGNTFIIYRGAQPSNFELRLQFRIVGGNSGVQYRSKEVNKWVVGGYQADFDGAGGWTGTLYEERGRGVLAKRGNKIVIDGAGKKTRVGATTSEENILAAINKEDWNDYTIIANGNHLVQIVNGNVTIDVTDNQVSKAATQGLLALQLHAGPPMTVQFKNIRIRNLPAKQKKIALIAGNRSHGYGSHEHFAGCMILADAIRTAKPDYAIDVFRNGWPKNAAALAGVDCIVMYADGGGRHPVVPHLTAVDELAKNGVGIVCIHYGVEVEKGDVGDRFLDWIGGYFEANWSVNPHWTATFSQFPEHPISRGVKPFSINDEWYYHMRFRKDLKGVTPILSALPPKETLSRPDGAHSGNPHVRAAIAAGEIQHMAWASENQNGGRGFGFTGGHYHWNWADDNFRKVMLNAIVWAAHGDVPQDGVGSKRLTLDALKENQDYEAPEKFDFEKVRAQFKLAGGVSTMDPRSPASAIASMQVPQDISIKLAASEPELKSLTNLDIDHRGRVWVCEVVNYRKNQGKRPAGDRILVLEDTNHDGVMDKQTVFYQGHDVDSAMGICVLGNRVIVSCSPNVLVFTDEDGDDKADKKEVLFTKTGQPQHDHSAHSFIFG
;
A
#
# COMPACT_ATOMS: atom_id res chain seq x y z
N MET A 1 -6.02 -0.71 -37.26
CA MET A 1 -6.19 0.69 -36.81
C MET A 1 -7.16 0.71 -35.64
N LYS A 2 -6.65 0.82 -34.41
CA LYS A 2 -7.41 1.08 -33.18
C LYS A 2 -6.93 2.43 -32.66
N LYS A 3 -7.89 3.31 -32.33
CA LYS A 3 -7.64 4.71 -31.95
C LYS A 3 -7.06 4.80 -30.53
N LEU A 4 -6.07 5.68 -30.43
CA LEU A 4 -5.35 6.14 -29.25
C LEU A 4 -6.06 7.39 -28.69
N VAL A 5 -6.26 7.49 -27.38
CA VAL A 5 -6.33 8.79 -26.67
C VAL A 5 -5.53 8.68 -25.37
N ILE A 6 -4.71 9.70 -25.16
CA ILE A 6 -3.53 9.80 -24.30
C ILE A 6 -3.93 10.25 -22.88
N LEU A 7 -3.29 9.65 -21.87
CA LEU A 7 -3.29 10.10 -20.48
C LEU A 7 -2.43 11.37 -20.34
N MET A 8 -2.93 12.37 -19.60
CA MET A 8 -2.14 13.46 -19.07
C MET A 8 -2.30 13.48 -17.54
N PHE A 9 -1.19 13.37 -16.81
CA PHE A 9 -1.13 13.40 -15.35
C PHE A 9 -1.03 14.85 -14.85
N VAL A 10 -1.81 15.21 -13.84
CA VAL A 10 -1.52 16.35 -12.95
C VAL A 10 -1.71 15.89 -11.50
N ALA A 11 -0.62 15.86 -10.75
CA ALA A 11 -0.64 15.70 -9.30
C ALA A 11 -0.60 17.11 -8.66
N MET A 12 -1.56 17.44 -7.79
CA MET A 12 -1.47 18.64 -6.96
C MET A 12 -0.77 18.33 -5.63
N TRP A 13 0.24 19.15 -5.32
CA TRP A 13 1.02 19.15 -4.10
C TRP A 13 0.83 20.51 -3.42
N CYS A 14 0.53 20.55 -2.13
CA CYS A 14 0.34 21.81 -1.39
C CYS A 14 1.60 22.18 -0.60
N GLY A 15 2.23 23.30 -0.98
CA GLY A 15 2.72 24.31 -0.05
C GLY A 15 4.05 24.11 0.69
N THR A 16 5.18 24.15 0.00
CA THR A 16 6.37 24.92 0.44
C THR A 16 7.12 25.42 -0.79
N ALA A 17 7.59 26.67 -0.77
CA ALA A 17 8.18 27.36 -1.93
C ALA A 17 9.28 26.52 -2.60
N ASN A 18 9.07 26.10 -3.85
CA ASN A 18 10.09 25.44 -4.65
C ASN A 18 9.86 25.66 -6.14
N ILE A 19 10.95 26.00 -6.82
CA ILE A 19 11.09 26.16 -8.27
C ILE A 19 10.55 24.90 -8.96
N SER A 20 9.68 25.09 -9.97
CA SER A 20 9.07 24.00 -10.75
C SER A 20 10.13 23.04 -11.30
N ALA A 21 10.11 21.79 -10.81
CA ALA A 21 10.91 20.71 -11.37
C ALA A 21 10.32 20.31 -12.73
N ILE A 22 11.16 20.34 -13.78
CA ILE A 22 10.79 19.88 -15.11
C ILE A 22 10.89 18.34 -15.10
N LEU A 23 9.75 17.65 -15.25
CA LEU A 23 9.71 16.23 -15.57
C LEU A 23 10.15 16.04 -17.03
N GLY A 24 11.11 15.14 -17.27
CA GLY A 24 11.45 14.72 -18.64
C GLY A 24 10.46 13.66 -19.14
N ASP A 25 10.28 13.57 -20.46
CA ASP A 25 9.41 12.58 -21.12
C ASP A 25 9.80 11.11 -20.82
N ASP A 26 10.99 10.86 -20.27
CA ASP A 26 11.50 9.54 -19.87
C ASP A 26 11.13 9.13 -18.42
N GLY A 27 10.33 9.95 -17.73
CA GLY A 27 9.86 9.73 -16.37
C GLY A 27 10.91 10.04 -15.29
N PHE A 28 12.02 10.69 -15.65
CA PHE A 28 13.01 11.17 -14.69
C PHE A 28 12.72 12.62 -14.27
N GLN A 29 12.88 12.87 -12.98
CA GLN A 29 12.89 14.20 -12.39
C GLN A 29 14.33 14.64 -12.15
N SER A 30 14.72 15.82 -12.64
CA SER A 30 15.99 16.42 -12.25
C SER A 30 15.94 16.88 -10.79
N ILE A 31 16.96 16.52 -10.01
CA ILE A 31 17.11 16.96 -8.61
C ILE A 31 18.25 17.97 -8.43
N PHE A 32 18.84 18.43 -9.54
CA PHE A 32 19.81 19.52 -9.59
C PHE A 32 19.54 20.38 -10.83
N ASP A 33 19.46 21.69 -10.65
CA ASP A 33 19.10 22.66 -11.70
C ASP A 33 20.30 23.12 -12.55
N GLY A 34 21.52 22.67 -12.22
CA GLY A 34 22.75 23.11 -12.87
C GLY A 34 23.22 24.52 -12.46
N LYS A 35 22.56 25.17 -11.49
CA LYS A 35 22.81 26.58 -11.15
C LYS A 35 22.97 26.82 -9.67
N THR A 36 22.18 26.17 -8.84
CA THR A 36 22.10 26.41 -7.40
C THR A 36 22.17 25.10 -6.62
N LEU A 37 22.56 25.19 -5.34
CA LEU A 37 22.45 24.08 -4.40
C LEU A 37 21.06 24.04 -3.73
N ALA A 38 20.01 24.49 -4.42
CA ALA A 38 18.65 24.38 -3.89
C ALA A 38 18.32 22.92 -3.54
N ASN A 39 17.81 22.70 -2.33
CA ASN A 39 17.58 21.37 -1.74
C ASN A 39 18.84 20.51 -1.50
N TRP A 40 20.05 21.07 -1.64
CA TRP A 40 21.30 20.40 -1.33
C TRP A 40 22.00 21.09 -0.15
N ASP A 41 22.13 20.36 0.96
CA ASP A 41 22.68 20.86 2.21
C ASP A 41 24.05 20.21 2.48
N GLY A 42 25.10 21.01 2.37
CA GLY A 42 26.48 20.60 2.58
C GLY A 42 27.32 21.77 3.08
N ASN A 43 28.51 21.47 3.59
CA ASN A 43 29.39 22.51 4.11
C ASN A 43 29.82 23.49 3.00
N PRO A 44 29.44 24.79 3.06
CA PRO A 44 29.76 25.76 2.01
C PRO A 44 31.27 26.04 1.90
N LYS A 45 32.07 25.61 2.89
CA LYS A 45 33.54 25.61 2.83
C LYS A 45 34.09 24.72 1.70
N PHE A 46 33.36 23.68 1.33
CA PHE A 46 33.84 22.63 0.41
C PHE A 46 32.97 22.46 -0.83
N TRP A 47 31.70 22.86 -0.77
CA TRP A 47 30.71 22.62 -1.82
C TRP A 47 30.27 23.90 -2.50
N SER A 48 30.24 23.87 -3.83
CA SER A 48 29.82 24.98 -4.69
C SER A 48 29.23 24.45 -6.00
N VAL A 49 28.70 25.34 -6.86
CA VAL A 49 28.36 25.01 -8.24
C VAL A 49 29.38 25.64 -9.17
N THR A 50 30.01 24.82 -10.01
CA THR A 50 31.02 25.24 -11.01
C THR A 50 30.70 24.57 -12.34
N ASP A 51 30.61 25.34 -13.41
CA ASP A 51 30.36 24.85 -14.78
C ASP A 51 29.15 23.91 -14.90
N GLY A 52 28.06 24.25 -14.21
CA GLY A 52 26.85 23.46 -14.22
C GLY A 52 26.90 22.17 -13.42
N ALA A 53 27.89 22.01 -12.53
CA ALA A 53 28.09 20.82 -11.71
C ALA A 53 28.23 21.16 -10.21
N ILE A 54 27.61 20.33 -9.36
CA ILE A 54 27.91 20.33 -7.92
C ILE A 54 29.36 19.91 -7.76
N THR A 55 30.17 20.77 -7.18
CA THR A 55 31.62 20.60 -7.07
C THR A 55 32.05 20.58 -5.60
N GLY A 56 32.65 19.46 -5.18
CA GLY A 56 33.31 19.28 -3.90
C GLY A 56 34.82 19.35 -4.05
N LYS A 57 35.51 20.13 -3.22
CA LYS A 57 36.97 20.32 -3.34
C LYS A 57 37.67 20.36 -1.99
N THR A 58 38.79 19.65 -1.89
CA THR A 58 39.77 19.77 -0.81
C THR A 58 41.12 20.21 -1.37
N SER A 59 41.92 20.90 -0.55
CA SER A 59 43.32 21.21 -0.86
C SER A 59 44.20 20.87 0.35
N LYS A 60 45.53 21.02 0.21
CA LYS A 60 46.45 20.83 1.35
C LYS A 60 46.20 21.85 2.45
N GLU A 61 45.85 23.07 2.07
CA GLU A 61 45.55 24.20 2.94
C GLU A 61 44.11 24.16 3.47
N ASN A 62 43.25 23.40 2.79
CA ASN A 62 41.83 23.26 3.12
C ASN A 62 41.39 21.79 3.16
N PRO A 63 41.93 20.97 4.09
CA PRO A 63 41.49 19.58 4.26
C PRO A 63 40.13 19.52 4.97
N THR A 64 39.48 18.36 4.90
CA THR A 64 38.32 18.01 5.73
C THR A 64 38.77 17.13 6.91
N ASP A 65 38.15 17.32 8.09
CA ASP A 65 38.47 16.59 9.34
C ASP A 65 37.79 15.21 9.42
N GLY A 66 37.18 14.77 8.33
CA GLY A 66 36.42 13.53 8.17
C GLY A 66 35.62 13.54 6.88
N ASN A 67 35.01 12.41 6.51
CA ASN A 67 34.12 12.35 5.34
C ASN A 67 32.98 13.36 5.53
N THR A 68 32.80 14.23 4.54
CA THR A 68 31.73 15.22 4.52
C THR A 68 30.86 15.00 3.30
N PHE A 69 29.57 15.31 3.42
CA PHE A 69 28.59 15.02 2.39
C PHE A 69 27.74 16.24 2.09
N ILE A 70 27.34 16.40 0.84
CA ILE A 70 26.22 17.28 0.48
C ILE A 70 24.97 16.43 0.32
N ILE A 71 23.96 16.71 1.15
CA ILE A 71 22.78 15.87 1.33
C ILE A 71 21.61 16.47 0.55
N TYR A 72 20.94 15.66 -0.26
CA TYR A 72 19.71 16.07 -0.90
C TYR A 72 18.56 16.03 0.13
N ARG A 73 17.96 17.19 0.40
CA ARG A 73 16.87 17.40 1.36
C ARG A 73 15.48 17.28 0.75
N GLY A 74 15.38 17.19 -0.58
CA GLY A 74 14.08 17.19 -1.27
C GLY A 74 13.29 15.87 -1.17
N ALA A 75 13.93 14.74 -0.86
CA ALA A 75 13.25 13.45 -0.72
C ALA A 75 14.07 12.41 0.06
N GLN A 76 13.39 11.35 0.54
CA GLN A 76 14.00 10.12 1.05
C GLN A 76 13.53 8.92 0.21
N PRO A 77 14.14 8.66 -0.96
CA PRO A 77 13.64 7.66 -1.87
C PRO A 77 13.76 6.24 -1.32
N SER A 78 12.75 5.40 -1.62
CA SER A 78 12.72 3.97 -1.32
C SER A 78 13.13 3.15 -2.54
N ASN A 79 12.19 2.94 -3.48
CA ASN A 79 12.45 2.29 -4.75
C ASN A 79 12.72 3.33 -5.83
N PHE A 80 13.90 3.30 -6.44
CA PHE A 80 14.29 4.31 -7.41
C PHE A 80 15.36 3.83 -8.39
N GLU A 81 15.42 4.54 -9.51
CA GLU A 81 16.56 4.57 -10.41
C GLU A 81 17.12 5.99 -10.40
N LEU A 82 18.36 6.14 -9.95
CA LEU A 82 19.10 7.39 -9.94
C LEU A 82 20.12 7.34 -11.08
N ARG A 83 20.16 8.38 -11.90
CA ARG A 83 21.16 8.58 -12.95
C ARG A 83 21.87 9.90 -12.71
N LEU A 84 23.18 9.90 -12.82
CA LEU A 84 24.01 11.10 -12.74
C LEU A 84 25.29 10.91 -13.53
N GLN A 85 26.01 12.01 -13.75
CA GLN A 85 27.37 11.98 -14.24
C GLN A 85 28.32 12.45 -13.16
N PHE A 86 29.45 11.76 -13.02
CA PHE A 86 30.52 12.15 -12.12
C PHE A 86 31.83 12.38 -12.86
N ARG A 87 32.68 13.22 -12.29
CA ARG A 87 34.07 13.42 -12.66
C ARG A 87 34.89 13.57 -11.39
N ILE A 88 36.05 12.94 -11.32
CA ILE A 88 36.91 13.01 -10.14
C ILE A 88 38.37 13.19 -10.55
N VAL A 89 39.08 14.06 -9.83
CA VAL A 89 40.53 14.27 -9.93
C VAL A 89 41.11 14.05 -8.54
N GLY A 90 41.85 12.95 -8.38
CA GLY A 90 42.40 12.51 -7.09
C GLY A 90 41.35 12.03 -6.09
N GLY A 91 41.80 11.27 -5.08
CA GLY A 91 40.96 10.83 -3.96
C GLY A 91 39.90 9.77 -4.29
N ASN A 92 38.96 9.61 -3.36
CA ASN A 92 37.84 8.67 -3.39
C ASN A 92 36.54 9.43 -3.11
N SER A 93 35.43 8.97 -3.65
CA SER A 93 34.10 9.53 -3.44
C SER A 93 33.06 8.42 -3.61
N GLY A 94 31.80 8.80 -3.47
CA GLY A 94 30.69 7.89 -3.61
C GLY A 94 29.37 8.64 -3.60
N VAL A 95 28.35 7.94 -4.09
CA VAL A 95 26.96 8.38 -3.98
C VAL A 95 26.29 7.53 -2.90
N GLN A 96 25.91 8.19 -1.82
CA GLN A 96 25.16 7.61 -0.72
C GLN A 96 23.69 7.50 -1.10
N TYR A 97 23.07 6.37 -0.78
CA TYR A 97 21.65 6.17 -1.00
C TYR A 97 21.00 5.33 0.10
N ARG A 98 19.71 5.57 0.32
CA ARG A 98 18.95 5.05 1.47
C ARG A 98 19.68 5.23 2.80
N SER A 99 20.44 6.31 2.90
CA SER A 99 21.33 6.58 4.02
C SER A 99 20.61 7.39 5.10
N LYS A 100 21.20 7.43 6.29
CA LYS A 100 20.73 8.24 7.42
C LYS A 100 21.80 9.25 7.78
N GLU A 101 21.39 10.47 8.11
CA GLU A 101 22.29 11.46 8.67
C GLU A 101 22.56 11.12 10.13
N VAL A 102 23.84 10.91 10.47
CA VAL A 102 24.30 10.53 11.81
C VAL A 102 24.95 11.70 12.56
N ASN A 103 25.41 12.70 11.82
CA ASN A 103 25.84 14.00 12.31
C ASN A 103 25.69 15.02 11.18
N LYS A 104 25.78 16.33 11.48
CA LYS A 104 25.65 17.38 10.47
C LYS A 104 26.60 17.13 9.29
N TRP A 105 26.02 16.88 8.11
CA TRP A 105 26.74 16.55 6.87
C TRP A 105 27.56 15.26 6.92
N VAL A 106 27.22 14.33 7.81
CA VAL A 106 27.81 12.99 7.92
C VAL A 106 26.69 11.97 7.85
N VAL A 107 26.79 11.04 6.90
CA VAL A 107 25.79 10.00 6.68
C VAL A 107 26.35 8.60 6.87
N GLY A 108 25.48 7.63 7.08
CA GLY A 108 25.78 6.19 7.04
C GLY A 108 24.70 5.42 6.29
N GLY A 109 25.10 4.40 5.53
CA GLY A 109 24.23 3.65 4.63
C GLY A 109 24.93 3.18 3.36
N TYR A 110 24.17 2.72 2.37
CA TYR A 110 24.74 2.20 1.13
C TYR A 110 25.46 3.29 0.33
N GLN A 111 26.64 2.95 -0.19
CA GLN A 111 27.50 3.79 -1.01
C GLN A 111 27.81 3.10 -2.34
N ALA A 112 27.62 3.84 -3.42
CA ALA A 112 28.11 3.52 -4.75
C ALA A 112 29.47 4.19 -4.96
N ASP A 113 30.55 3.44 -4.75
CA ASP A 113 31.91 3.99 -4.69
C ASP A 113 32.50 4.28 -6.07
N PHE A 114 33.35 5.30 -6.11
CA PHE A 114 34.26 5.61 -7.22
C PHE A 114 35.48 6.41 -6.78
N ASP A 115 36.58 6.30 -7.52
CA ASP A 115 37.84 6.94 -7.16
C ASP A 115 38.71 7.23 -8.38
N GLY A 116 39.70 8.12 -8.21
CA GLY A 116 40.62 8.49 -9.29
C GLY A 116 41.70 7.44 -9.61
N ALA A 117 41.96 6.50 -8.69
CA ALA A 117 43.01 5.47 -8.85
C ALA A 117 42.50 4.16 -9.47
N GLY A 118 41.18 3.96 -9.54
CA GLY A 118 40.54 2.73 -10.02
C GLY A 118 40.45 1.60 -8.98
N GLY A 119 40.63 1.90 -7.68
CA GLY A 119 40.63 0.89 -6.63
C GLY A 119 39.23 0.42 -6.20
N TRP A 120 38.26 1.32 -6.22
CA TRP A 120 36.95 1.22 -5.57
C TRP A 120 35.78 1.42 -6.54
N THR A 121 35.98 2.10 -7.67
CA THR A 121 34.94 2.32 -8.69
C THR A 121 34.10 1.09 -8.98
N GLY A 122 32.78 1.24 -8.79
CA GLY A 122 31.78 0.20 -8.98
C GLY A 122 31.63 -0.79 -7.82
N THR A 123 32.14 -0.45 -6.62
CA THR A 123 31.97 -1.25 -5.40
C THR A 123 30.75 -0.77 -4.61
N LEU A 124 29.98 -1.72 -4.06
CA LEU A 124 28.97 -1.43 -3.07
C LEU A 124 29.58 -1.51 -1.67
N TYR A 125 29.68 -0.36 -1.01
CA TYR A 125 30.11 -0.23 0.38
C TYR A 125 28.92 0.18 1.26
N GLU A 126 28.97 -0.10 2.55
CA GLU A 126 28.00 0.42 3.53
C GLU A 126 28.74 1.27 4.56
N GLU A 127 28.68 2.58 4.37
CA GLU A 127 29.33 3.59 5.19
C GLU A 127 28.81 3.54 6.62
N ARG A 128 29.75 3.43 7.58
CA ARG A 128 29.45 3.26 9.01
C ARG A 128 28.53 2.05 9.31
N GLY A 129 28.55 1.05 8.44
CA GLY A 129 27.78 -0.19 8.58
C GLY A 129 28.64 -1.43 8.34
N ARG A 130 28.20 -2.32 7.45
CA ARG A 130 28.77 -3.64 7.17
C ARG A 130 30.01 -3.61 6.26
N GLY A 131 30.51 -2.44 5.90
CA GLY A 131 31.64 -2.26 5.00
C GLY A 131 31.36 -2.75 3.58
N VAL A 132 32.33 -3.37 2.90
CA VAL A 132 32.16 -3.85 1.51
C VAL A 132 31.09 -4.94 1.45
N LEU A 133 29.97 -4.67 0.78
CA LEU A 133 28.90 -5.64 0.54
C LEU A 133 29.16 -6.45 -0.74
N ALA A 134 29.64 -5.80 -1.80
CA ALA A 134 30.03 -6.45 -3.05
C ALA A 134 31.14 -5.66 -3.74
N LYS A 135 32.20 -6.36 -4.15
CA LYS A 135 33.19 -5.82 -5.08
C LYS A 135 32.64 -5.85 -6.50
N ARG A 136 33.11 -4.92 -7.35
CA ARG A 136 32.81 -4.90 -8.78
C ARG A 136 33.00 -6.29 -9.44
N GLY A 137 32.20 -6.58 -10.44
CA GLY A 137 32.19 -7.84 -11.19
C GLY A 137 31.37 -8.97 -10.54
N ASN A 138 30.73 -8.74 -9.40
CA ASN A 138 30.08 -9.81 -8.62
C ASN A 138 28.56 -9.63 -8.50
N LYS A 139 27.88 -10.77 -8.51
CA LYS A 139 26.51 -10.90 -8.02
C LYS A 139 26.51 -11.53 -6.64
N ILE A 140 25.92 -10.86 -5.64
CA ILE A 140 25.94 -11.30 -4.23
C ILE A 140 24.52 -11.44 -3.69
N VAL A 141 24.25 -12.52 -2.96
CA VAL A 141 23.09 -12.62 -2.06
C VAL A 141 23.57 -12.54 -0.63
N ILE A 142 23.01 -11.63 0.14
CA ILE A 142 23.19 -11.52 1.59
C ILE A 142 21.96 -12.17 2.23
N ASP A 143 22.15 -13.23 3.02
CA ASP A 143 21.02 -13.90 3.69
C ASP A 143 20.56 -13.17 4.96
N GLY A 144 19.49 -13.66 5.59
CA GLY A 144 18.93 -13.07 6.81
C GLY A 144 19.92 -12.98 7.98
N ALA A 145 20.94 -13.85 8.01
CA ALA A 145 22.00 -13.83 9.01
C ALA A 145 23.16 -12.87 8.65
N GLY A 146 23.16 -12.31 7.44
CA GLY A 146 24.19 -11.39 6.94
C GLY A 146 25.35 -12.08 6.21
N LYS A 147 25.25 -13.38 5.91
CA LYS A 147 26.28 -14.10 5.14
C LYS A 147 26.20 -13.69 3.68
N LYS A 148 27.33 -13.23 3.14
CA LYS A 148 27.49 -12.79 1.75
C LYS A 148 27.92 -13.97 0.89
N THR A 149 27.09 -14.38 -0.08
CA THR A 149 27.37 -15.48 -1.00
C THR A 149 27.43 -14.98 -2.42
N ARG A 150 28.51 -15.30 -3.15
CA ARG A 150 28.60 -15.02 -4.59
C ARG A 150 27.75 -16.01 -5.37
N VAL A 151 26.72 -15.51 -6.05
CA VAL A 151 25.78 -16.32 -6.85
C VAL A 151 26.01 -16.17 -8.36
N GLY A 152 26.90 -15.26 -8.77
CA GLY A 152 27.22 -15.03 -10.17
C GLY A 152 28.23 -13.92 -10.39
N ALA A 153 28.46 -13.58 -11.66
CA ALA A 153 29.28 -12.47 -12.11
C ALA A 153 28.43 -11.45 -12.88
N THR A 154 28.88 -10.20 -12.94
CA THR A 154 28.37 -9.20 -13.88
C THR A 154 29.26 -9.18 -15.14
N THR A 155 29.93 -8.07 -15.45
CA THR A 155 31.04 -8.03 -16.42
C THR A 155 32.38 -8.14 -15.67
N SER A 156 33.49 -8.38 -16.37
CA SER A 156 34.80 -8.52 -15.73
C SER A 156 35.28 -7.19 -15.13
N GLU A 157 36.11 -7.27 -14.10
CA GLU A 157 36.74 -6.09 -13.49
C GLU A 157 37.56 -5.30 -14.52
N GLU A 158 38.27 -5.99 -15.42
CA GLU A 158 39.03 -5.36 -16.50
C GLU A 158 38.12 -4.54 -17.42
N ASN A 159 36.96 -5.07 -17.80
CA ASN A 159 36.02 -4.35 -18.66
C ASN A 159 35.43 -3.12 -17.97
N ILE A 160 35.13 -3.22 -16.67
CA ILE A 160 34.63 -2.10 -15.87
C ILE A 160 35.68 -0.99 -15.82
N LEU A 161 36.91 -1.34 -15.46
CA LEU A 161 38.00 -0.37 -15.32
C LEU A 161 38.42 0.25 -16.67
N ALA A 162 38.41 -0.54 -17.75
CA ALA A 162 38.70 -0.06 -19.09
C ALA A 162 37.66 0.93 -19.61
N ALA A 163 36.41 0.84 -19.13
CA ALA A 163 35.35 1.76 -19.49
C ALA A 163 35.42 3.11 -18.75
N ILE A 164 36.25 3.26 -17.72
CA ILE A 164 36.32 4.49 -16.92
C ILE A 164 37.10 5.59 -17.66
N ASN A 165 36.45 6.72 -17.87
CA ASN A 165 37.09 7.93 -18.39
C ASN A 165 37.84 8.62 -17.24
N LYS A 166 39.16 8.43 -17.16
CA LYS A 166 39.99 9.03 -16.12
C LYS A 166 39.96 10.55 -16.20
N GLU A 167 39.70 11.19 -15.06
CA GLU A 167 39.63 12.65 -14.93
C GLU A 167 38.66 13.33 -15.91
N ASP A 168 37.66 12.60 -16.40
CA ASP A 168 36.61 13.08 -17.29
C ASP A 168 35.24 12.52 -16.83
N TRP A 169 34.17 12.88 -17.54
CA TRP A 169 32.80 12.53 -17.19
C TRP A 169 32.51 11.04 -17.40
N ASN A 170 31.85 10.44 -16.41
CA ASN A 170 31.38 9.07 -16.39
C ASN A 170 29.90 9.03 -16.01
N ASP A 171 29.11 8.22 -16.70
CA ASP A 171 27.71 7.95 -16.35
C ASP A 171 27.64 6.94 -15.21
N TYR A 172 26.81 7.23 -14.20
CA TYR A 172 26.52 6.33 -13.09
C TYR A 172 25.01 6.17 -12.93
N THR A 173 24.52 4.93 -13.05
CA THR A 173 23.16 4.53 -12.69
C THR A 173 23.15 3.68 -11.43
N ILE A 174 22.27 4.01 -10.49
CA ILE A 174 22.03 3.26 -9.25
C ILE A 174 20.56 2.88 -9.24
N ILE A 175 20.28 1.59 -9.17
CA ILE A 175 18.92 1.04 -9.06
C ILE A 175 18.80 0.40 -7.68
N ALA A 176 17.84 0.87 -6.90
CA ALA A 176 17.46 0.27 -5.64
C ALA A 176 15.99 -0.10 -5.72
N ASN A 177 15.67 -1.39 -5.80
CA ASN A 177 14.30 -1.89 -5.95
C ASN A 177 14.02 -2.99 -4.93
N GLY A 178 13.24 -2.67 -3.90
CA GLY A 178 13.09 -3.53 -2.73
C GLY A 178 14.46 -3.78 -2.08
N ASN A 179 14.82 -5.04 -1.90
CA ASN A 179 16.12 -5.49 -1.39
C ASN A 179 17.17 -5.71 -2.49
N HIS A 180 16.85 -5.41 -3.75
CA HIS A 180 17.75 -5.61 -4.89
C HIS A 180 18.45 -4.30 -5.28
N LEU A 181 19.78 -4.33 -5.32
CA LEU A 181 20.65 -3.19 -5.55
C LEU A 181 21.54 -3.46 -6.77
N VAL A 182 21.53 -2.55 -7.74
CA VAL A 182 22.34 -2.64 -8.96
C VAL A 182 23.06 -1.32 -9.18
N GLN A 183 24.34 -1.40 -9.54
CA GLN A 183 25.16 -0.25 -9.93
C GLN A 183 25.68 -0.45 -11.35
N ILE A 184 25.67 0.61 -12.15
CA ILE A 184 26.07 0.60 -13.56
C ILE A 184 26.95 1.82 -13.81
N VAL A 185 28.17 1.61 -14.30
CA VAL A 185 29.09 2.69 -14.69
C VAL A 185 29.39 2.58 -16.18
N ASN A 186 29.16 3.66 -16.94
CA ASN A 186 29.34 3.71 -18.40
C ASN A 186 28.74 2.50 -19.13
N GLY A 187 27.51 2.13 -18.77
CA GLY A 187 26.77 0.99 -19.33
C GLY A 187 27.17 -0.40 -18.80
N ASN A 188 28.22 -0.51 -18.00
CA ASN A 188 28.67 -1.78 -17.42
C ASN A 188 28.07 -2.00 -16.03
N VAL A 189 27.31 -3.09 -15.85
CA VAL A 189 26.80 -3.48 -14.54
C VAL A 189 27.98 -3.87 -13.64
N THR A 190 28.24 -3.10 -12.59
CA THR A 190 29.39 -3.32 -11.71
C THR A 190 29.07 -4.26 -10.56
N ILE A 191 27.87 -4.19 -9.99
CA ILE A 191 27.37 -5.10 -8.96
C ILE A 191 25.88 -5.39 -9.16
N ASP A 192 25.45 -6.53 -8.63
CA ASP A 192 24.05 -6.99 -8.60
C ASP A 192 23.84 -7.72 -7.26
N VAL A 193 23.18 -7.07 -6.30
CA VAL A 193 23.13 -7.52 -4.91
C VAL A 193 21.70 -7.67 -4.43
N THR A 194 21.36 -8.81 -3.84
CA THR A 194 20.11 -9.00 -3.09
C THR A 194 20.42 -9.04 -1.59
N ASP A 195 19.91 -8.08 -0.82
CA ASP A 195 20.18 -7.94 0.62
C ASP A 195 18.98 -8.39 1.47
N ASN A 196 18.90 -9.68 1.82
CA ASN A 196 17.82 -10.26 2.62
C ASN A 196 18.00 -10.04 4.13
N GLN A 197 19.03 -9.30 4.57
CA GLN A 197 19.26 -9.05 5.99
C GLN A 197 18.33 -7.96 6.51
N VAL A 198 17.04 -8.28 6.70
CA VAL A 198 15.98 -7.35 7.10
C VAL A 198 16.35 -6.47 8.31
N SER A 199 17.11 -7.02 9.26
CA SER A 199 17.55 -6.29 10.46
C SER A 199 18.52 -5.13 10.20
N LYS A 200 19.14 -5.07 9.01
CA LYS A 200 20.14 -4.05 8.64
C LYS A 200 19.88 -3.38 7.29
N ALA A 201 19.19 -4.07 6.37
CA ALA A 201 18.95 -3.56 5.03
C ALA A 201 18.09 -2.30 5.05
N ALA A 202 18.57 -1.23 4.44
CA ALA A 202 17.81 0.01 4.34
C ALA A 202 16.81 -0.06 3.17
N THR A 203 15.54 0.19 3.45
CA THR A 203 14.46 0.20 2.45
C THR A 203 14.16 1.60 1.92
N GLN A 204 14.59 2.65 2.63
CA GLN A 204 14.43 4.07 2.27
C GLN A 204 15.47 4.93 3.00
N GLY A 205 15.71 6.14 2.51
CA GLY A 205 16.54 7.14 3.19
C GLY A 205 17.11 8.19 2.25
N LEU A 206 18.05 8.98 2.75
CA LEU A 206 18.65 10.12 2.06
C LEU A 206 19.55 9.71 0.88
N LEU A 207 19.65 10.62 -0.08
CA LEU A 207 20.73 10.65 -1.07
C LEU A 207 21.78 11.67 -0.61
N ALA A 208 23.07 11.36 -0.79
CA ALA A 208 24.14 12.32 -0.54
C ALA A 208 25.35 12.06 -1.44
N LEU A 209 26.14 13.10 -1.68
CA LEU A 209 27.38 13.02 -2.47
C LEU A 209 28.57 13.19 -1.53
N GLN A 210 29.54 12.29 -1.62
CA GLN A 210 30.67 12.27 -0.69
C GLN A 210 31.83 13.15 -1.17
N LEU A 211 32.44 13.87 -0.23
CA LEU A 211 33.81 14.36 -0.32
C LEU A 211 34.62 13.66 0.78
N HIS A 212 35.48 12.74 0.37
CA HIS A 212 36.21 11.87 1.29
C HIS A 212 37.37 12.61 1.97
N ALA A 213 37.68 12.24 3.21
CA ALA A 213 38.87 12.74 3.89
C ALA A 213 40.14 12.08 3.32
N GLY A 214 41.12 12.88 2.91
CA GLY A 214 42.33 12.32 2.33
C GLY A 214 43.14 13.35 1.54
N PRO A 215 43.96 12.89 0.57
CA PRO A 215 44.69 13.77 -0.33
C PRO A 215 43.77 14.79 -1.02
N PRO A 216 44.32 15.93 -1.49
CA PRO A 216 43.57 16.91 -2.26
C PRO A 216 42.80 16.26 -3.39
N MET A 217 41.51 16.59 -3.49
CA MET A 217 40.65 16.06 -4.53
C MET A 217 39.65 17.10 -5.01
N THR A 218 39.20 16.91 -6.25
CA THR A 218 38.04 17.61 -6.80
C THR A 218 37.08 16.55 -7.34
N VAL A 219 35.82 16.60 -6.92
CA VAL A 219 34.76 15.76 -7.44
C VAL A 219 33.61 16.62 -7.93
N GLN A 220 33.05 16.27 -9.08
CA GLN A 220 31.97 17.01 -9.72
C GLN A 220 30.83 16.08 -10.10
N PHE A 221 29.61 16.56 -9.97
CA PHE A 221 28.39 15.83 -10.29
C PHE A 221 27.44 16.71 -11.10
N LYS A 222 26.87 16.17 -12.18
CA LYS A 222 25.85 16.86 -12.99
C LYS A 222 24.83 15.88 -13.54
N ASN A 223 23.77 16.41 -14.17
CA ASN A 223 22.69 15.61 -14.76
C ASN A 223 22.07 14.62 -13.75
N ILE A 224 21.93 15.06 -12.50
CA ILE A 224 21.44 14.24 -11.39
C ILE A 224 19.92 14.17 -11.47
N ARG A 225 19.42 13.00 -11.85
CA ARG A 225 18.00 12.76 -12.11
C ARG A 225 17.55 11.44 -11.52
N ILE A 226 16.35 11.42 -10.95
CA ILE A 226 15.78 10.27 -10.27
C ILE A 226 14.41 9.92 -10.85
N ARG A 227 14.13 8.62 -10.92
CA ARG A 227 12.81 8.09 -11.20
C ARG A 227 12.42 7.14 -10.09
N ASN A 228 11.27 7.38 -9.47
CA ASN A 228 10.72 6.42 -8.51
C ASN A 228 10.29 5.16 -9.26
N LEU A 229 10.67 3.99 -8.75
CA LEU A 229 10.22 2.71 -9.26
C LEU A 229 8.98 2.28 -8.47
N PRO A 230 8.02 1.60 -9.11
CA PRO A 230 6.86 1.08 -8.38
C PRO A 230 7.32 0.16 -7.23
N ALA A 231 6.56 0.16 -6.14
CA ALA A 231 6.77 -0.81 -5.08
C ALA A 231 6.64 -2.22 -5.66
N LYS A 232 7.49 -3.16 -5.23
CA LYS A 232 7.29 -4.58 -5.55
C LYS A 232 5.94 -4.98 -4.97
N GLN A 233 5.04 -5.48 -5.82
CA GLN A 233 3.74 -5.98 -5.39
C GLN A 233 3.94 -7.03 -4.30
N LYS A 234 3.35 -6.82 -3.13
CA LYS A 234 3.44 -7.78 -2.03
C LYS A 234 2.61 -9.00 -2.37
N LYS A 235 3.15 -10.20 -2.20
CA LYS A 235 2.44 -11.44 -2.56
C LYS A 235 2.05 -12.25 -1.32
N ILE A 236 0.76 -12.50 -1.14
CA ILE A 236 0.22 -13.27 -0.01
C ILE A 236 -0.51 -14.51 -0.53
N ALA A 237 -0.21 -15.65 0.07
CA ALA A 237 -0.87 -16.92 -0.20
C ALA A 237 -1.75 -17.32 0.99
N LEU A 238 -3.07 -17.36 0.79
CA LEU A 238 -4.02 -17.90 1.76
C LEU A 238 -4.33 -19.35 1.42
N ILE A 239 -4.01 -20.26 2.33
CA ILE A 239 -4.21 -21.71 2.20
C ILE A 239 -5.40 -22.08 3.08
N ALA A 240 -6.56 -22.27 2.44
CA ALA A 240 -7.75 -22.81 3.09
C ALA A 240 -7.66 -24.34 3.13
N GLY A 241 -7.80 -24.91 4.32
CA GLY A 241 -7.81 -26.35 4.54
C GLY A 241 -8.97 -27.07 3.86
N ASN A 242 -9.03 -28.39 4.05
CA ASN A 242 -10.21 -29.17 3.65
C ASN A 242 -11.41 -28.79 4.53
N ARG A 243 -12.61 -28.97 3.99
CA ARG A 243 -13.85 -28.90 4.76
C ARG A 243 -13.82 -29.92 5.91
N SER A 244 -14.25 -29.53 7.10
CA SER A 244 -14.16 -30.39 8.29
C SER A 244 -15.35 -30.32 9.25
N HIS A 245 -16.11 -29.23 9.25
CA HIS A 245 -17.29 -29.05 10.12
C HIS A 245 -18.51 -28.64 9.31
N GLY A 246 -19.71 -28.71 9.90
CA GLY A 246 -20.94 -28.31 9.23
C GLY A 246 -21.06 -26.81 9.00
N TYR A 247 -22.11 -26.43 8.26
CA TYR A 247 -22.39 -25.06 7.82
C TYR A 247 -22.14 -23.99 8.89
N GLY A 248 -21.30 -23.00 8.57
CA GLY A 248 -21.02 -21.86 9.42
C GLY A 248 -19.93 -22.10 10.49
N SER A 249 -19.34 -23.30 10.52
CA SER A 249 -18.19 -23.67 11.36
C SER A 249 -17.02 -24.15 10.51
N HIS A 250 -15.80 -23.71 10.82
CA HIS A 250 -14.57 -24.05 10.07
C HIS A 250 -14.69 -23.84 8.55
N GLU A 251 -15.35 -22.74 8.16
CA GLU A 251 -15.52 -22.34 6.77
C GLU A 251 -14.23 -21.71 6.23
N HIS A 252 -13.18 -22.54 6.14
CA HIS A 252 -11.81 -22.12 5.84
C HIS A 252 -11.72 -21.30 4.55
N PHE A 253 -12.37 -21.77 3.48
CA PHE A 253 -12.31 -21.10 2.17
C PHE A 253 -13.11 -19.81 2.16
N ALA A 254 -14.32 -19.80 2.71
CA ALA A 254 -15.15 -18.60 2.80
C ALA A 254 -14.47 -17.49 3.62
N GLY A 255 -13.89 -17.84 4.78
CA GLY A 255 -13.14 -16.88 5.59
C GLY A 255 -11.90 -16.35 4.88
N CYS A 256 -11.13 -17.21 4.21
CA CYS A 256 -10.00 -16.78 3.39
C CYS A 256 -10.42 -15.82 2.27
N MET A 257 -11.55 -16.06 1.60
CA MET A 257 -12.07 -15.16 0.56
C MET A 257 -12.45 -13.78 1.12
N ILE A 258 -13.13 -13.73 2.27
CA ILE A 258 -13.47 -12.47 2.96
C ILE A 258 -12.20 -11.67 3.30
N LEU A 259 -11.19 -12.34 3.86
CA LEU A 259 -9.92 -11.69 4.21
C LEU A 259 -9.17 -11.22 2.97
N ALA A 260 -9.12 -12.05 1.92
CA ALA A 260 -8.46 -11.72 0.67
C ALA A 260 -9.11 -10.51 -0.02
N ASP A 261 -10.44 -10.45 -0.09
CA ASP A 261 -11.16 -9.35 -0.74
C ASP A 261 -11.04 -8.04 0.03
N ALA A 262 -11.01 -8.11 1.36
CA ALA A 262 -10.72 -6.96 2.21
C ALA A 262 -9.30 -6.42 1.95
N ILE A 263 -8.28 -7.29 1.87
CA ILE A 263 -6.91 -6.88 1.57
C ILE A 263 -6.79 -6.33 0.15
N ARG A 264 -7.35 -6.99 -0.85
CA ARG A 264 -7.35 -6.50 -2.25
C ARG A 264 -7.95 -5.10 -2.37
N THR A 265 -9.03 -4.84 -1.63
CA THR A 265 -9.68 -3.53 -1.61
C THR A 265 -8.80 -2.48 -0.92
N ALA A 266 -8.20 -2.83 0.23
CA ALA A 266 -7.43 -1.88 1.04
C ALA A 266 -6.00 -1.65 0.54
N LYS A 267 -5.45 -2.61 -0.20
CA LYS A 267 -4.06 -2.70 -0.66
C LYS A 267 -4.03 -3.24 -2.10
N PRO A 268 -4.44 -2.43 -3.10
CA PRO A 268 -4.50 -2.87 -4.51
C PRO A 268 -3.12 -3.21 -5.09
N ASP A 269 -2.04 -2.78 -4.43
CA ASP A 269 -0.65 -3.12 -4.70
C ASP A 269 -0.24 -4.48 -4.11
N TYR A 270 -1.17 -5.31 -3.63
CA TYR A 270 -0.91 -6.66 -3.11
C TYR A 270 -1.50 -7.70 -4.05
N ALA A 271 -0.69 -8.69 -4.43
CA ALA A 271 -1.11 -9.90 -5.11
C ALA A 271 -1.57 -10.93 -4.07
N ILE A 272 -2.83 -11.32 -4.12
CA ILE A 272 -3.42 -12.24 -3.15
C ILE A 272 -3.90 -13.50 -3.87
N ASP A 273 -3.27 -14.63 -3.57
CA ASP A 273 -3.67 -15.96 -4.05
C ASP A 273 -4.41 -16.71 -2.94
N VAL A 274 -5.54 -17.34 -3.27
CA VAL A 274 -6.32 -18.17 -2.34
C VAL A 274 -6.38 -19.59 -2.87
N PHE A 275 -5.90 -20.54 -2.08
CA PHE A 275 -5.87 -21.97 -2.39
C PHE A 275 -6.95 -22.68 -1.57
N ARG A 276 -7.78 -23.47 -2.26
CA ARG A 276 -8.84 -24.28 -1.64
C ARG A 276 -8.38 -25.72 -1.47
N ASN A 277 -8.84 -26.37 -0.40
CA ASN A 277 -8.62 -27.79 -0.11
C ASN A 277 -7.15 -28.15 0.17
N GLY A 278 -6.45 -27.31 0.94
CA GLY A 278 -5.11 -27.55 1.43
C GLY A 278 -3.99 -26.98 0.54
N TRP A 279 -2.80 -27.56 0.68
CA TRP A 279 -1.56 -27.04 0.10
C TRP A 279 -1.62 -26.92 -1.43
N PRO A 280 -1.06 -25.84 -2.04
CA PRO A 280 -1.03 -25.69 -3.49
C PRO A 280 -0.33 -26.86 -4.19
N LYS A 281 -0.97 -27.42 -5.22
CA LYS A 281 -0.43 -28.53 -6.02
C LYS A 281 0.83 -28.16 -6.79
N ASN A 282 0.97 -26.88 -7.17
CA ASN A 282 2.14 -26.35 -7.86
C ASN A 282 3.00 -25.55 -6.87
N ALA A 283 4.20 -26.04 -6.55
CA ALA A 283 5.11 -25.36 -5.63
C ALA A 283 5.52 -23.95 -6.11
N ALA A 284 5.55 -23.72 -7.44
CA ALA A 284 5.84 -22.40 -7.99
C ALA A 284 4.78 -21.34 -7.63
N ALA A 285 3.59 -21.76 -7.19
CA ALA A 285 2.56 -20.84 -6.71
C ALA A 285 3.03 -20.04 -5.48
N LEU A 286 3.91 -20.62 -4.66
CA LEU A 286 4.50 -19.97 -3.49
C LEU A 286 5.83 -19.25 -3.80
N ALA A 287 6.26 -19.21 -5.07
CA ALA A 287 7.47 -18.46 -5.43
C ALA A 287 7.28 -16.96 -5.14
N GLY A 288 8.24 -16.40 -4.41
CA GLY A 288 8.31 -14.97 -4.11
C GLY A 288 7.22 -14.43 -3.18
N VAL A 289 6.49 -15.30 -2.47
CA VAL A 289 5.50 -14.87 -1.46
C VAL A 289 6.18 -14.13 -0.32
N ASP A 290 5.54 -13.07 0.15
CA ASP A 290 5.93 -12.32 1.35
C ASP A 290 5.23 -12.88 2.60
N CYS A 291 4.08 -13.55 2.46
CA CYS A 291 3.35 -14.17 3.57
C CYS A 291 2.53 -15.40 3.14
N ILE A 292 2.50 -16.40 4.01
CA ILE A 292 1.61 -17.56 3.94
C ILE A 292 0.64 -17.51 5.12
N VAL A 293 -0.66 -17.59 4.82
CA VAL A 293 -1.74 -17.68 5.81
C VAL A 293 -2.36 -19.06 5.72
N MET A 294 -2.49 -19.75 6.85
CA MET A 294 -3.03 -21.10 6.93
C MET A 294 -4.27 -21.08 7.83
N TYR A 295 -5.44 -21.27 7.22
CA TYR A 295 -6.71 -21.41 7.91
C TYR A 295 -7.25 -22.79 7.57
N ALA A 296 -7.08 -23.73 8.49
CA ALA A 296 -7.25 -25.16 8.23
C ALA A 296 -7.45 -25.94 9.54
N ASP A 297 -7.69 -27.25 9.40
CA ASP A 297 -7.56 -28.19 10.51
C ASP A 297 -6.11 -28.30 11.00
N GLY A 298 -5.95 -28.74 12.26
CA GLY A 298 -4.66 -28.94 12.91
C GLY A 298 -4.18 -30.40 12.99
N GLY A 299 -3.16 -30.62 13.82
CA GLY A 299 -2.56 -31.92 14.08
C GLY A 299 -2.05 -32.60 12.81
N GLY A 300 -2.25 -33.92 12.69
CA GLY A 300 -1.87 -34.67 11.49
C GLY A 300 -2.62 -34.29 10.21
N ARG A 301 -3.70 -33.49 10.30
CA ARG A 301 -4.46 -32.98 9.14
C ARG A 301 -4.02 -31.58 8.70
N HIS A 302 -3.06 -30.97 9.40
CA HIS A 302 -2.59 -29.65 9.04
C HIS A 302 -1.89 -29.68 7.67
N PRO A 303 -2.29 -28.80 6.71
CA PRO A 303 -1.77 -28.85 5.34
C PRO A 303 -0.25 -28.60 5.22
N VAL A 304 0.41 -28.12 6.28
CA VAL A 304 1.84 -27.79 6.26
C VAL A 304 2.73 -28.97 6.67
N VAL A 305 2.17 -29.97 7.36
CA VAL A 305 2.93 -31.10 7.90
C VAL A 305 3.73 -31.84 6.81
N PRO A 306 3.22 -32.05 5.59
CA PRO A 306 4.01 -32.66 4.51
C PRO A 306 5.07 -31.72 3.90
N HIS A 307 5.10 -30.44 4.29
CA HIS A 307 5.85 -29.37 3.62
C HIS A 307 6.74 -28.55 4.57
N LEU A 308 7.00 -29.06 5.79
CA LEU A 308 7.69 -28.33 6.85
C LEU A 308 9.05 -27.76 6.45
N THR A 309 9.88 -28.53 5.74
CA THR A 309 11.20 -28.08 5.29
C THR A 309 11.10 -26.89 4.33
N ALA A 310 10.18 -26.93 3.38
CA ALA A 310 9.99 -25.85 2.42
C ALA A 310 9.50 -24.56 3.11
N VAL A 311 8.57 -24.68 4.06
CA VAL A 311 8.10 -23.53 4.85
C VAL A 311 9.17 -22.99 5.78
N ASP A 312 10.00 -23.85 6.35
CA ASP A 312 11.13 -23.45 7.18
C ASP A 312 12.15 -22.62 6.39
N GLU A 313 12.47 -23.03 5.16
CA GLU A 313 13.33 -22.25 4.25
C GLU A 313 12.70 -20.89 3.90
N LEU A 314 11.39 -20.85 3.62
CA LEU A 314 10.68 -19.60 3.36
C LEU A 314 10.71 -18.67 4.59
N ALA A 315 10.38 -19.20 5.78
CA ALA A 315 10.38 -18.45 7.03
C ALA A 315 11.78 -17.91 7.38
N LYS A 316 12.84 -18.70 7.16
CA LYS A 316 14.24 -18.26 7.33
C LYS A 316 14.63 -17.14 6.37
N ASN A 317 14.00 -17.07 5.20
CA ASN A 317 14.17 -15.99 4.22
C ASN A 317 13.23 -14.79 4.47
N GLY A 318 12.52 -14.76 5.61
CA GLY A 318 11.68 -13.64 6.02
C GLY A 318 10.24 -13.69 5.49
N VAL A 319 9.78 -14.82 4.93
CA VAL A 319 8.36 -15.00 4.61
C VAL A 319 7.55 -15.10 5.90
N GLY A 320 6.50 -14.29 6.00
CA GLY A 320 5.65 -14.28 7.18
C GLY A 320 4.71 -15.49 7.26
N ILE A 321 4.53 -16.07 8.44
CA ILE A 321 3.66 -17.25 8.65
C ILE A 321 2.49 -16.89 9.57
N VAL A 322 1.25 -17.13 9.11
CA VAL A 322 0.05 -16.88 9.90
C VAL A 322 -0.76 -18.17 10.02
N CYS A 323 -1.16 -18.53 11.24
CA CYS A 323 -2.02 -19.68 11.50
C CYS A 323 -3.31 -19.25 12.20
N ILE A 324 -4.45 -19.72 11.69
CA ILE A 324 -5.79 -19.33 12.13
C ILE A 324 -6.53 -20.56 12.69
N HIS A 325 -7.15 -20.38 13.85
CA HIS A 325 -7.98 -21.34 14.55
C HIS A 325 -7.27 -22.68 14.74
N TYR A 326 -7.85 -23.77 14.22
CA TYR A 326 -7.28 -25.10 14.36
C TYR A 326 -5.91 -25.27 13.67
N GLY A 327 -5.57 -24.38 12.75
CA GLY A 327 -4.24 -24.28 12.16
C GLY A 327 -3.13 -23.91 13.16
N VAL A 328 -3.44 -23.53 14.40
CA VAL A 328 -2.40 -23.38 15.44
C VAL A 328 -2.07 -24.69 16.17
N GLU A 329 -2.80 -25.79 15.92
CA GLU A 329 -2.54 -27.09 16.54
C GLU A 329 -1.58 -27.93 15.71
N VAL A 330 -0.54 -28.44 16.37
CA VAL A 330 0.41 -29.40 15.82
C VAL A 330 0.89 -30.37 16.91
N GLU A 331 1.46 -31.49 16.49
CA GLU A 331 2.07 -32.45 17.41
C GLU A 331 3.33 -31.86 18.06
N LYS A 332 3.56 -32.22 19.33
CA LYS A 332 4.79 -31.91 20.05
C LYS A 332 6.00 -32.56 19.38
N GLY A 333 7.13 -31.87 19.37
CA GLY A 333 8.39 -32.33 18.76
C GLY A 333 8.80 -31.38 17.64
N ASP A 334 9.44 -31.90 16.59
CA ASP A 334 9.98 -31.09 15.48
C ASP A 334 8.93 -30.13 14.87
N VAL A 335 7.67 -30.56 14.74
CA VAL A 335 6.60 -29.70 14.20
C VAL A 335 6.26 -28.55 15.15
N GLY A 336 6.07 -28.85 16.43
CA GLY A 336 5.85 -27.84 17.48
C GLY A 336 7.02 -26.86 17.62
N ASP A 337 8.26 -27.35 17.56
CA ASP A 337 9.47 -26.52 17.62
C ASP A 337 9.52 -25.54 16.44
N ARG A 338 9.18 -25.98 15.23
CA ARG A 338 9.03 -25.09 14.07
C ARG A 338 7.93 -24.06 14.25
N PHE A 339 6.80 -24.41 14.85
CA PHE A 339 5.73 -23.45 15.12
C PHE A 339 6.12 -22.41 16.18
N LEU A 340 6.89 -22.82 17.19
CA LEU A 340 7.53 -21.87 18.10
C LEU A 340 8.44 -20.91 17.32
N ASP A 341 9.23 -21.40 16.37
CA ASP A 341 10.08 -20.55 15.53
C ASP A 341 9.31 -19.66 14.54
N TRP A 342 8.20 -20.13 13.97
CA TRP A 342 7.43 -19.39 12.96
C TRP A 342 6.46 -18.41 13.58
N ILE A 343 5.58 -18.88 14.45
CA ILE A 343 4.47 -18.10 15.00
C ILE A 343 4.59 -17.86 16.49
N GLY A 344 5.62 -18.37 17.18
CA GLY A 344 5.92 -18.03 18.58
C GLY A 344 5.20 -18.87 19.62
N GLY A 345 4.18 -19.62 19.23
CA GLY A 345 3.35 -20.45 20.10
C GLY A 345 2.44 -21.39 19.31
N TYR A 346 1.94 -22.45 19.95
CA TYR A 346 1.06 -23.42 19.30
C TYR A 346 0.17 -24.14 20.32
N PHE A 347 -0.91 -24.77 19.85
CA PHE A 347 -1.78 -25.62 20.66
C PHE A 347 -1.17 -27.02 20.76
N GLU A 348 -1.00 -27.52 21.99
CA GLU A 348 -0.53 -28.89 22.24
C GLU A 348 -1.63 -29.70 22.94
N ALA A 349 -1.96 -30.87 22.40
CA ALA A 349 -2.93 -31.77 23.01
C ALA A 349 -2.50 -32.21 24.43
N ASN A 350 -3.46 -32.30 25.35
CA ASN A 350 -3.29 -32.55 26.80
C ASN A 350 -2.56 -31.43 27.56
N TRP A 351 -2.22 -30.33 26.89
CA TRP A 351 -1.68 -29.11 27.50
C TRP A 351 -2.64 -27.94 27.34
N SER A 352 -3.12 -27.73 26.13
CA SER A 352 -4.05 -26.65 25.76
C SER A 352 -5.51 -27.12 25.81
N VAL A 353 -6.45 -26.17 25.76
CA VAL A 353 -7.90 -26.44 25.82
C VAL A 353 -8.67 -25.58 24.80
N ASN A 354 -9.76 -26.11 24.24
CA ASN A 354 -10.61 -25.42 23.24
C ASN A 354 -12.11 -25.30 23.65
N PRO A 355 -12.46 -24.57 24.71
CA PRO A 355 -13.86 -24.38 25.08
C PRO A 355 -14.52 -23.32 24.19
N HIS A 356 -15.85 -23.33 24.14
CA HIS A 356 -16.64 -22.26 23.53
C HIS A 356 -17.04 -21.23 24.58
N TRP A 357 -16.67 -19.97 24.39
CA TRP A 357 -16.97 -18.90 25.35
C TRP A 357 -16.87 -17.52 24.72
N THR A 358 -17.42 -16.52 25.43
CA THR A 358 -17.35 -15.12 25.01
C THR A 358 -16.14 -14.46 25.64
N ALA A 359 -15.12 -14.19 24.84
CA ALA A 359 -13.96 -13.42 25.26
C ALA A 359 -14.23 -11.93 25.08
N THR A 360 -13.75 -11.11 26.03
CA THR A 360 -13.82 -9.64 25.96
C THR A 360 -12.40 -9.09 25.88
N PHE A 361 -12.11 -8.34 24.82
CA PHE A 361 -10.82 -7.70 24.59
C PHE A 361 -10.98 -6.19 24.75
N SER A 362 -10.32 -5.63 25.76
CA SER A 362 -10.43 -4.20 26.10
C SER A 362 -9.09 -3.48 26.17
N GLN A 363 -7.99 -4.23 26.12
CA GLN A 363 -6.62 -3.71 26.17
C GLN A 363 -5.83 -4.30 25.00
N PHE A 364 -5.04 -3.46 24.35
CA PHE A 364 -4.22 -3.84 23.21
C PHE A 364 -2.81 -3.28 23.40
N PRO A 365 -1.75 -4.03 23.06
CA PRO A 365 -0.39 -3.53 23.15
C PRO A 365 -0.11 -2.44 22.10
N GLU A 366 0.91 -1.63 22.33
CA GLU A 366 1.46 -0.76 21.28
C GLU A 366 2.17 -1.63 20.23
N HIS A 367 1.42 -2.03 19.21
CA HIS A 367 1.90 -2.89 18.14
C HIS A 367 1.15 -2.55 16.85
N PRO A 368 1.77 -2.64 15.65
CA PRO A 368 1.08 -2.38 14.39
C PRO A 368 -0.22 -3.18 14.21
N ILE A 369 -0.27 -4.41 14.71
CA ILE A 369 -1.48 -5.26 14.64
C ILE A 369 -2.66 -4.67 15.43
N SER A 370 -2.39 -3.93 16.51
CA SER A 370 -3.41 -3.30 17.36
C SER A 370 -3.99 -2.02 16.78
N ARG A 371 -3.41 -1.46 15.70
CA ARG A 371 -3.80 -0.16 15.14
C ARG A 371 -5.26 -0.14 14.69
N GLY A 372 -6.00 0.85 15.18
CA GLY A 372 -7.42 1.06 14.90
C GLY A 372 -8.36 -0.05 15.37
N VAL A 373 -7.89 -1.03 16.15
CA VAL A 373 -8.72 -2.05 16.81
C VAL A 373 -9.35 -1.41 18.04
N LYS A 374 -10.67 -1.52 18.16
CA LYS A 374 -11.45 -1.01 19.30
C LYS A 374 -11.85 -2.19 20.21
N PRO A 375 -12.17 -1.94 21.50
CA PRO A 375 -12.67 -2.99 22.37
C PRO A 375 -13.87 -3.74 21.78
N PHE A 376 -13.89 -5.06 21.93
CA PHE A 376 -14.95 -5.93 21.42
C PHE A 376 -15.10 -7.19 22.26
N SER A 377 -16.27 -7.81 22.20
CA SER A 377 -16.58 -9.08 22.86
C SER A 377 -17.21 -10.01 21.86
N ILE A 378 -16.76 -11.26 21.81
CA ILE A 378 -17.22 -12.20 20.78
C ILE A 378 -17.17 -13.64 21.28
N ASN A 379 -18.21 -14.39 20.94
CA ASN A 379 -18.33 -15.81 21.24
C ASN A 379 -17.67 -16.64 20.13
N ASP A 380 -16.71 -17.49 20.50
CA ASP A 380 -15.98 -18.37 19.58
C ASP A 380 -15.49 -19.60 20.35
N GLU A 381 -14.89 -20.57 19.66
CA GLU A 381 -14.11 -21.66 20.28
C GLU A 381 -12.68 -21.17 20.54
N TRP A 382 -12.52 -20.29 21.52
CA TRP A 382 -11.24 -19.67 21.83
C TRP A 382 -10.32 -20.62 22.59
N TYR A 383 -9.16 -20.94 22.00
CA TYR A 383 -8.17 -21.82 22.63
C TYR A 383 -7.28 -21.05 23.61
N TYR A 384 -6.86 -21.72 24.67
CA TYR A 384 -5.91 -21.14 25.62
C TYR A 384 -5.02 -22.18 26.30
N HIS A 385 -4.13 -21.69 27.17
CA HIS A 385 -3.03 -22.44 27.77
C HIS A 385 -2.12 -23.03 26.68
N MET A 386 -1.65 -22.14 25.80
CA MET A 386 -0.83 -22.48 24.63
C MET A 386 0.61 -22.79 25.06
N ARG A 387 1.36 -23.49 24.21
CA ARG A 387 2.82 -23.47 24.27
C ARG A 387 3.30 -22.14 23.70
N PHE A 388 4.30 -21.55 24.34
CA PHE A 388 5.00 -20.38 23.83
C PHE A 388 6.50 -20.56 23.94
N ARG A 389 7.25 -19.76 23.18
CA ARG A 389 8.69 -19.60 23.42
C ARG A 389 8.92 -19.23 24.87
N LYS A 390 10.00 -19.75 25.45
CA LYS A 390 10.39 -19.46 26.83
C LYS A 390 10.41 -17.94 27.07
N ASP A 391 9.80 -17.52 28.18
CA ASP A 391 9.70 -16.13 28.62
C ASP A 391 9.06 -15.18 27.58
N LEU A 392 8.24 -15.71 26.66
CA LEU A 392 7.63 -14.98 25.55
C LEU A 392 8.66 -14.24 24.67
N LYS A 393 9.88 -14.77 24.55
CA LYS A 393 10.95 -14.10 23.79
C LYS A 393 10.54 -13.87 22.33
N GLY A 394 10.43 -12.60 21.95
CA GLY A 394 10.01 -12.19 20.61
C GLY A 394 8.53 -12.46 20.32
N VAL A 395 7.70 -12.68 21.36
CA VAL A 395 6.26 -12.92 21.24
C VAL A 395 5.52 -11.77 21.95
N THR A 396 4.61 -11.13 21.23
CA THR A 396 3.76 -10.06 21.77
C THR A 396 2.30 -10.52 21.77
N PRO A 397 1.69 -10.79 22.93
CA PRO A 397 0.26 -11.05 23.01
C PRO A 397 -0.56 -9.87 22.49
N ILE A 398 -1.42 -10.11 21.50
CA ILE A 398 -2.27 -9.08 20.88
C ILE A 398 -3.68 -9.10 21.49
N LEU A 399 -4.26 -10.29 21.63
CA LEU A 399 -5.58 -10.48 22.25
C LEU A 399 -5.42 -11.33 23.49
N SER A 400 -5.75 -10.77 24.65
CA SER A 400 -5.66 -11.45 25.94
C SER A 400 -6.92 -11.25 26.77
N ALA A 401 -7.33 -12.29 27.48
CA ALA A 401 -8.47 -12.25 28.39
C ALA A 401 -8.30 -13.34 29.46
N LEU A 402 -9.02 -13.19 30.57
CA LEU A 402 -9.14 -14.23 31.60
C LEU A 402 -10.32 -15.14 31.26
N PRO A 403 -10.10 -16.42 30.93
CA PRO A 403 -11.21 -17.35 30.72
C PRO A 403 -12.02 -17.56 32.00
N PRO A 404 -13.35 -17.54 31.93
CA PRO A 404 -14.19 -17.73 33.10
C PRO A 404 -14.22 -19.23 33.49
N LYS A 405 -14.53 -19.54 34.76
CA LYS A 405 -14.41 -20.91 35.31
C LYS A 405 -15.28 -21.94 34.60
N GLU A 406 -16.37 -21.49 33.98
CA GLU A 406 -17.33 -22.32 33.23
C GLU A 406 -16.68 -22.99 32.00
N THR A 407 -15.58 -22.41 31.50
CA THR A 407 -14.77 -23.00 30.42
C THR A 407 -14.09 -24.33 30.82
N LEU A 408 -14.04 -24.65 32.11
CA LEU A 408 -13.44 -25.87 32.68
C LEU A 408 -14.45 -26.98 32.97
N SER A 409 -15.69 -26.83 32.51
CA SER A 409 -16.79 -27.77 32.78
C SER A 409 -16.61 -29.16 32.15
N ARG A 410 -15.83 -29.26 31.07
CA ARG A 410 -15.52 -30.54 30.42
C ARG A 410 -14.54 -31.37 31.27
N PRO A 411 -14.63 -32.72 31.23
CA PRO A 411 -13.66 -33.61 31.89
C PRO A 411 -12.27 -33.47 31.27
N ASP A 412 -11.26 -34.06 31.92
CA ASP A 412 -9.90 -33.98 31.44
C ASP A 412 -9.65 -34.82 30.18
N GLY A 413 -8.82 -34.32 29.25
CA GLY A 413 -8.59 -34.97 27.97
C GLY A 413 -7.73 -34.17 26.99
N ALA A 414 -7.61 -34.70 25.76
CA ALA A 414 -6.66 -34.20 24.76
C ALA A 414 -6.90 -32.74 24.33
N HIS A 415 -8.16 -32.31 24.24
CA HIS A 415 -8.54 -30.93 23.89
C HIS A 415 -9.41 -30.27 24.96
N SER A 416 -9.67 -30.98 26.07
CA SER A 416 -10.56 -30.54 27.15
C SER A 416 -9.76 -30.12 28.39
N GLY A 417 -10.37 -30.17 29.58
CA GLY A 417 -9.68 -29.78 30.81
C GLY A 417 -8.38 -30.57 31.01
N ASN A 418 -7.46 -30.03 31.81
CA ASN A 418 -6.31 -30.78 32.32
C ASN A 418 -5.80 -30.10 33.61
N PRO A 419 -4.95 -30.77 34.40
CA PRO A 419 -4.46 -30.21 35.67
C PRO A 419 -3.74 -28.86 35.51
N HIS A 420 -3.02 -28.65 34.41
CA HIS A 420 -2.28 -27.41 34.16
C HIS A 420 -3.22 -26.24 33.87
N VAL A 421 -4.17 -26.44 32.94
CA VAL A 421 -5.22 -25.48 32.61
C VAL A 421 -6.02 -25.09 33.84
N ARG A 422 -6.45 -26.06 34.64
CA ARG A 422 -7.22 -25.82 35.87
C ARG A 422 -6.42 -25.00 36.88
N ALA A 423 -5.13 -25.29 37.04
CA ALA A 423 -4.25 -24.54 37.92
C ALA A 423 -4.07 -23.08 37.46
N ALA A 424 -3.82 -22.86 36.16
CA ALA A 424 -3.64 -21.52 35.59
C ALA A 424 -4.88 -20.63 35.78
N ILE A 425 -6.07 -21.17 35.49
CA ILE A 425 -7.33 -20.42 35.68
C ILE A 425 -7.63 -20.21 37.17
N ALA A 426 -7.34 -21.19 38.04
CA ALA A 426 -7.48 -21.00 39.48
C ALA A 426 -6.55 -19.90 40.03
N ALA A 427 -5.37 -19.73 39.44
CA ALA A 427 -4.41 -18.66 39.75
C ALA A 427 -4.78 -17.30 39.13
N GLY A 428 -5.83 -17.23 38.31
CA GLY A 428 -6.24 -15.99 37.64
C GLY A 428 -5.30 -15.56 36.51
N GLU A 429 -4.57 -16.51 35.91
CA GLU A 429 -3.61 -16.21 34.84
C GLU A 429 -4.32 -15.77 33.55
N ILE A 430 -3.97 -14.58 33.08
CA ILE A 430 -4.42 -14.06 31.79
C ILE A 430 -3.92 -14.98 30.67
N GLN A 431 -4.83 -15.33 29.75
CA GLN A 431 -4.53 -16.17 28.61
C GLN A 431 -4.49 -15.36 27.32
N HIS A 432 -3.77 -15.89 26.32
CA HIS A 432 -3.50 -15.20 25.06
C HIS A 432 -4.15 -15.94 23.88
N MET A 433 -5.14 -15.31 23.25
CA MET A 433 -5.92 -15.86 22.13
C MET A 433 -5.33 -15.47 20.77
N ALA A 434 -4.51 -14.43 20.71
CA ALA A 434 -3.78 -14.03 19.52
C ALA A 434 -2.44 -13.41 19.89
N TRP A 435 -1.40 -13.66 19.09
CA TRP A 435 -0.06 -13.17 19.37
C TRP A 435 0.76 -12.95 18.11
N ALA A 436 1.57 -11.90 18.12
CA ALA A 436 2.60 -11.64 17.12
C ALA A 436 3.90 -12.32 17.53
N SER A 437 4.69 -12.75 16.56
CA SER A 437 6.02 -13.33 16.74
C SER A 437 7.00 -12.67 15.80
N GLU A 438 8.13 -12.21 16.32
CA GLU A 438 9.30 -11.84 15.55
C GLU A 438 10.44 -12.76 15.94
N ASN A 439 11.12 -13.34 14.96
CA ASN A 439 12.32 -14.14 15.20
C ASN A 439 13.59 -13.31 14.99
N GLN A 440 14.73 -13.84 15.43
CA GLN A 440 16.03 -13.16 15.36
C GLN A 440 16.50 -12.78 13.95
N ASN A 441 15.93 -13.39 12.91
CA ASN A 441 16.22 -13.09 11.51
C ASN A 441 15.27 -12.03 10.92
N GLY A 442 14.40 -11.45 11.76
CA GLY A 442 13.38 -10.50 11.35
C GLY A 442 12.13 -11.13 10.74
N GLY A 443 12.03 -12.47 10.69
CA GLY A 443 10.82 -13.14 10.22
C GLY A 443 9.63 -12.87 11.15
N ARG A 444 8.45 -12.67 10.57
CA ARG A 444 7.22 -12.33 11.28
C ARG A 444 6.22 -13.48 11.26
N GLY A 445 5.51 -13.69 12.35
CA GLY A 445 4.42 -14.65 12.37
C GLY A 445 3.30 -14.29 13.31
N PHE A 446 2.14 -14.92 13.12
CA PHE A 446 0.95 -14.64 13.91
C PHE A 446 0.17 -15.93 14.18
N GLY A 447 -0.13 -16.18 15.45
CA GLY A 447 -1.09 -17.20 15.84
C GLY A 447 -2.39 -16.56 16.29
N PHE A 448 -3.51 -17.13 15.85
CA PHE A 448 -4.85 -16.68 16.20
C PHE A 448 -5.74 -17.87 16.46
N THR A 449 -6.36 -17.93 17.63
CA THR A 449 -7.14 -19.10 18.06
C THR A 449 -8.63 -19.01 17.69
N GLY A 450 -9.11 -17.82 17.29
CA GLY A 450 -10.50 -17.63 16.88
C GLY A 450 -10.73 -18.02 15.42
N GLY A 451 -12.00 -18.00 15.00
CA GLY A 451 -12.40 -18.36 13.65
C GLY A 451 -13.05 -19.74 13.58
N HIS A 452 -13.61 -20.24 14.68
CA HIS A 452 -14.49 -21.41 14.61
C HIS A 452 -15.76 -21.04 13.86
N TYR A 453 -16.46 -20.00 14.35
CA TYR A 453 -17.71 -19.52 13.75
C TYR A 453 -17.43 -18.54 12.62
N HIS A 454 -17.81 -18.91 11.41
CA HIS A 454 -17.62 -18.07 10.21
C HIS A 454 -18.26 -16.68 10.36
N TRP A 455 -19.40 -16.62 11.03
CA TRP A 455 -20.15 -15.38 11.21
C TRP A 455 -19.39 -14.31 11.99
N ASN A 456 -18.38 -14.70 12.79
CA ASN A 456 -17.54 -13.76 13.53
C ASN A 456 -16.71 -12.85 12.61
N TRP A 457 -16.48 -13.24 11.34
CA TRP A 457 -15.87 -12.37 10.36
C TRP A 457 -16.67 -11.10 10.10
N ALA A 458 -17.94 -11.04 10.51
CA ALA A 458 -18.78 -9.85 10.38
C ALA A 458 -18.46 -8.75 11.41
N ASP A 459 -17.84 -9.10 12.54
CA ASP A 459 -17.34 -8.11 13.50
C ASP A 459 -16.09 -7.40 12.94
N ASP A 460 -16.16 -6.06 12.88
CA ASP A 460 -15.12 -5.25 12.25
C ASP A 460 -13.79 -5.32 13.02
N ASN A 461 -13.79 -5.47 14.34
CA ASN A 461 -12.57 -5.52 15.14
C ASN A 461 -11.93 -6.91 15.08
N PHE A 462 -12.74 -7.97 15.14
CA PHE A 462 -12.29 -9.34 14.92
C PHE A 462 -11.59 -9.48 13.56
N ARG A 463 -12.25 -8.98 12.50
CA ARG A 463 -11.68 -8.98 11.15
C ARG A 463 -10.45 -8.07 11.04
N LYS A 464 -10.47 -6.87 11.63
CA LYS A 464 -9.35 -5.91 11.57
C LYS A 464 -8.07 -6.46 12.21
N VAL A 465 -8.16 -7.15 13.35
CA VAL A 465 -6.99 -7.81 13.97
C VAL A 465 -6.32 -8.74 12.96
N MET A 466 -7.10 -9.55 12.26
CA MET A 466 -6.58 -10.48 11.26
C MET A 466 -5.99 -9.77 10.03
N LEU A 467 -6.68 -8.76 9.50
CA LEU A 467 -6.18 -7.98 8.35
C LEU A 467 -4.87 -7.27 8.67
N ASN A 468 -4.78 -6.65 9.85
CA ASN A 468 -3.56 -6.01 10.32
C ASN A 468 -2.42 -7.04 10.48
N ALA A 469 -2.72 -8.21 11.04
CA ALA A 469 -1.75 -9.28 11.22
C ALA A 469 -1.18 -9.80 9.89
N ILE A 470 -2.03 -10.04 8.90
CA ILE A 470 -1.61 -10.51 7.57
C ILE A 470 -0.73 -9.46 6.88
N VAL A 471 -1.13 -8.19 6.87
CA VAL A 471 -0.33 -7.10 6.28
C VAL A 471 1.00 -6.95 7.01
N TRP A 472 0.99 -6.97 8.34
CA TRP A 472 2.21 -6.87 9.15
C TRP A 472 3.16 -8.05 8.90
N ALA A 473 2.63 -9.28 8.85
CA ALA A 473 3.40 -10.49 8.59
C ALA A 473 4.03 -10.49 7.18
N ALA A 474 3.36 -9.90 6.19
CA ALA A 474 3.91 -9.67 4.85
C ALA A 474 4.96 -8.55 4.78
N HIS A 475 5.43 -8.05 5.92
CA HIS A 475 6.31 -6.89 6.03
C HIS A 475 5.72 -5.61 5.41
N GLY A 476 4.39 -5.51 5.40
CA GLY A 476 3.66 -4.33 4.94
C GLY A 476 3.43 -3.30 6.05
N ASP A 477 3.18 -2.07 5.64
CA ASP A 477 2.82 -0.99 6.55
C ASP A 477 1.32 -1.05 6.90
N VAL A 478 1.05 -1.32 8.18
CA VAL A 478 -0.30 -1.25 8.74
C VAL A 478 -0.65 0.22 9.01
N PRO A 479 -1.73 0.77 8.41
CA PRO A 479 -2.14 2.16 8.62
C PRO A 479 -2.44 2.45 10.11
N GLN A 480 -2.39 3.72 10.51
CA GLN A 480 -2.66 4.12 11.91
C GLN A 480 -4.08 3.75 12.36
N ASP A 481 -5.06 3.83 11.46
CA ASP A 481 -6.45 3.42 11.72
C ASP A 481 -6.72 1.92 11.44
N GLY A 482 -5.65 1.16 11.20
CA GLY A 482 -5.70 -0.24 10.76
C GLY A 482 -6.02 -0.39 9.28
N VAL A 483 -5.95 -1.63 8.80
CA VAL A 483 -6.34 -2.00 7.43
C VAL A 483 -7.86 -1.83 7.32
N GLY A 484 -8.28 -0.97 6.38
CA GLY A 484 -9.69 -0.74 6.11
C GLY A 484 -10.36 -2.00 5.54
N SER A 485 -11.63 -2.22 5.87
CA SER A 485 -12.46 -3.19 5.17
C SER A 485 -13.89 -2.68 5.09
N LYS A 486 -14.59 -3.03 4.01
CA LYS A 486 -16.02 -2.73 3.90
C LYS A 486 -16.76 -3.51 4.98
N ARG A 487 -17.83 -2.91 5.50
CA ARG A 487 -18.77 -3.62 6.37
C ARG A 487 -19.39 -4.78 5.60
N LEU A 488 -19.33 -6.00 6.14
CA LEU A 488 -19.88 -7.17 5.48
C LEU A 488 -21.41 -7.17 5.51
N THR A 489 -22.00 -7.67 4.43
CA THR A 489 -23.43 -7.98 4.35
C THR A 489 -23.66 -9.44 4.72
N LEU A 490 -24.91 -9.78 5.00
CA LEU A 490 -25.28 -11.17 5.23
C LEU A 490 -25.02 -12.04 3.99
N ASP A 491 -25.22 -11.51 2.79
CA ASP A 491 -25.02 -12.25 1.55
C ASP A 491 -23.54 -12.55 1.31
N ALA A 492 -22.65 -11.58 1.57
CA ALA A 492 -21.20 -11.80 1.52
C ALA A 492 -20.74 -12.91 2.48
N LEU A 493 -21.38 -13.05 3.65
CA LEU A 493 -21.08 -14.13 4.61
C LEU A 493 -21.58 -15.50 4.14
N LYS A 494 -22.62 -15.56 3.32
CA LYS A 494 -23.18 -16.82 2.78
C LYS A 494 -22.38 -17.35 1.59
N GLU A 495 -21.62 -16.49 0.91
CA GLU A 495 -20.80 -16.90 -0.23
C GLU A 495 -19.69 -17.86 0.19
N ASN A 496 -19.34 -18.78 -0.73
CA ASN A 496 -18.20 -19.70 -0.61
C ASN A 496 -18.22 -20.68 0.57
N GLN A 497 -19.35 -20.83 1.26
CA GLN A 497 -19.56 -21.85 2.29
C GLN A 497 -19.30 -23.26 1.75
N ASP A 498 -18.75 -24.14 2.57
CA ASP A 498 -18.40 -25.51 2.23
C ASP A 498 -19.61 -26.45 2.20
N TYR A 499 -20.68 -26.09 2.91
CA TYR A 499 -21.92 -26.84 3.00
C TYR A 499 -23.12 -25.96 2.67
N GLU A 500 -24.24 -26.60 2.30
CA GLU A 500 -25.51 -25.89 2.18
C GLU A 500 -26.07 -25.54 3.56
N ALA A 501 -26.80 -24.42 3.63
CA ALA A 501 -27.44 -24.00 4.85
C ALA A 501 -28.51 -25.03 5.28
N PRO A 502 -28.55 -25.43 6.56
CA PRO A 502 -29.65 -26.24 7.08
C PRO A 502 -31.00 -25.53 6.87
N GLU A 503 -32.07 -26.27 6.56
CA GLU A 503 -33.40 -25.71 6.27
C GLU A 503 -33.93 -24.74 7.33
N LYS A 504 -33.56 -24.97 8.60
CA LYS A 504 -34.01 -24.17 9.76
C LYS A 504 -32.92 -23.22 10.29
N PHE A 505 -31.92 -22.89 9.48
CA PHE A 505 -30.87 -21.97 9.90
C PHE A 505 -31.43 -20.55 10.08
N ASP A 506 -31.20 -19.95 11.25
CA ASP A 506 -31.72 -18.63 11.60
C ASP A 506 -30.75 -17.51 11.18
N PHE A 507 -30.90 -17.07 9.94
CA PHE A 507 -30.11 -15.96 9.39
C PHE A 507 -30.44 -14.59 10.01
N GLU A 508 -31.66 -14.40 10.54
CA GLU A 508 -32.02 -13.15 11.20
C GLU A 508 -31.33 -13.01 12.54
N LYS A 509 -31.11 -14.12 13.26
CA LYS A 509 -30.27 -14.12 14.46
C LYS A 509 -28.84 -13.65 14.16
N VAL A 510 -28.22 -14.15 13.09
CA VAL A 510 -26.88 -13.71 12.66
C VAL A 510 -26.89 -12.23 12.30
N ARG A 511 -27.87 -11.80 11.49
CA ARG A 511 -28.04 -10.40 11.09
C ARG A 511 -28.18 -9.48 12.31
N ALA A 512 -29.04 -9.85 13.26
CA ALA A 512 -29.27 -9.07 14.47
C ALA A 512 -28.03 -9.02 15.37
N GLN A 513 -27.35 -10.15 15.56
CA GLN A 513 -26.14 -10.27 16.39
C GLN A 513 -25.05 -9.30 15.93
N PHE A 514 -24.77 -9.25 14.62
CA PHE A 514 -23.71 -8.39 14.07
C PHE A 514 -24.25 -7.07 13.48
N LYS A 515 -25.54 -6.79 13.72
CA LYS A 515 -26.27 -5.61 13.20
C LYS A 515 -26.10 -5.45 11.69
N LEU A 516 -25.98 -6.55 10.94
CA LEU A 516 -25.69 -6.53 9.51
C LEU A 516 -26.81 -5.81 8.77
N ALA A 517 -26.44 -5.00 7.79
CA ALA A 517 -27.43 -4.44 6.88
C ALA A 517 -28.20 -5.61 6.25
N GLY A 518 -29.52 -5.61 6.41
CA GLY A 518 -30.37 -6.63 5.79
C GLY A 518 -30.22 -6.58 4.28
N GLY A 519 -29.96 -7.74 3.66
CA GLY A 519 -30.38 -7.94 2.29
C GLY A 519 -31.89 -7.65 2.23
N VAL A 520 -32.29 -6.81 1.29
CA VAL A 520 -33.53 -6.01 1.20
C VAL A 520 -33.45 -4.63 1.87
N SER A 521 -32.85 -3.72 1.11
CA SER A 521 -33.02 -2.27 1.05
C SER A 521 -34.17 -1.67 1.89
N THR A 522 -33.84 -1.01 3.01
CA THR A 522 -34.65 0.11 3.53
C THR A 522 -34.26 1.45 2.88
N MET A 523 -33.27 1.45 1.98
CA MET A 523 -32.97 2.63 1.18
C MET A 523 -34.02 2.74 0.06
N ASP A 524 -34.48 3.96 -0.23
CA ASP A 524 -35.26 4.21 -1.45
C ASP A 524 -34.44 3.62 -2.61
N PRO A 525 -35.01 2.75 -3.48
CA PRO A 525 -34.30 2.23 -4.66
C PRO A 525 -33.81 3.36 -5.58
N ARG A 526 -34.36 4.57 -5.43
CA ARG A 526 -33.94 5.80 -6.13
C ARG A 526 -32.93 6.64 -5.35
N SER A 527 -32.48 6.19 -4.18
CA SER A 527 -31.43 6.90 -3.44
C SER A 527 -30.09 6.81 -4.18
N PRO A 528 -29.24 7.84 -4.10
CA PRO A 528 -27.90 7.80 -4.71
C PRO A 528 -27.07 6.62 -4.22
N ALA A 529 -27.18 6.28 -2.92
CA ALA A 529 -26.48 5.14 -2.33
C ALA A 529 -26.96 3.80 -2.92
N SER A 530 -28.25 3.63 -3.16
CA SER A 530 -28.82 2.44 -3.84
C SER A 530 -28.33 2.34 -5.29
N ALA A 531 -28.28 3.46 -6.01
CA ALA A 531 -27.81 3.50 -7.39
C ALA A 531 -26.35 3.04 -7.50
N ILE A 532 -25.44 3.62 -6.71
CA ILE A 532 -24.02 3.22 -6.66
C ILE A 532 -23.87 1.74 -6.29
N ALA A 533 -24.61 1.25 -5.30
CA ALA A 533 -24.55 -0.14 -4.87
C ALA A 533 -25.00 -1.14 -5.95
N SER A 534 -25.81 -0.70 -6.91
CA SER A 534 -26.34 -1.55 -8.00
C SER A 534 -25.48 -1.54 -9.29
N MET A 535 -24.50 -0.64 -9.41
CA MET A 535 -23.70 -0.50 -10.62
C MET A 535 -22.67 -1.64 -10.76
N GLN A 536 -22.58 -2.22 -11.94
CA GLN A 536 -21.58 -3.23 -12.27
C GLN A 536 -20.37 -2.61 -12.99
N VAL A 537 -19.28 -2.52 -12.23
CA VAL A 537 -17.88 -2.17 -12.56
C VAL A 537 -17.05 -3.17 -13.38
N PRO A 538 -16.42 -2.87 -14.52
CA PRO A 538 -15.17 -3.56 -14.90
C PRO A 538 -14.11 -3.41 -13.79
N GLN A 539 -13.26 -4.42 -13.59
CA GLN A 539 -12.30 -4.47 -12.46
C GLN A 539 -11.25 -3.34 -12.48
N ASP A 540 -11.02 -2.74 -13.63
CA ASP A 540 -10.08 -1.64 -13.88
C ASP A 540 -10.72 -0.25 -13.76
N ILE A 541 -12.01 -0.17 -13.40
CA ILE A 541 -12.77 1.07 -13.27
C ILE A 541 -13.35 1.18 -11.87
N SER A 542 -13.20 2.35 -11.24
CA SER A 542 -13.88 2.70 -10.00
C SER A 542 -14.93 3.77 -10.25
N ILE A 543 -16.05 3.71 -9.54
CA ILE A 543 -17.11 4.73 -9.56
C ILE A 543 -17.21 5.35 -8.17
N LYS A 544 -17.29 6.67 -8.10
CA LYS A 544 -17.60 7.44 -6.90
C LYS A 544 -18.82 8.34 -7.19
N LEU A 545 -19.69 8.54 -6.20
CA LEU A 545 -20.76 9.51 -6.30
C LEU A 545 -20.16 10.92 -6.19
N ALA A 546 -20.29 11.72 -7.26
CA ALA A 546 -19.74 13.08 -7.31
C ALA A 546 -20.73 14.16 -6.82
N ALA A 547 -22.01 14.04 -7.17
CA ALA A 547 -23.09 14.94 -6.75
C ALA A 547 -24.45 14.22 -6.83
N SER A 548 -25.42 14.64 -6.02
CA SER A 548 -26.79 14.11 -6.04
C SER A 548 -27.80 15.13 -5.51
N GLU A 549 -29.07 14.75 -5.42
CA GLU A 549 -30.06 15.48 -4.65
C GLU A 549 -29.70 15.52 -3.16
N PRO A 550 -30.04 16.62 -2.44
CA PRO A 550 -30.80 17.79 -2.90
C PRO A 550 -30.01 18.86 -3.69
N GLU A 551 -28.68 18.76 -3.76
CA GLU A 551 -27.77 19.77 -4.33
C GLU A 551 -27.91 19.90 -5.87
N LEU A 552 -28.13 18.76 -6.55
CA LEU A 552 -28.36 18.67 -7.98
C LEU A 552 -29.65 17.88 -8.26
N LYS A 553 -30.63 18.49 -8.95
CA LYS A 553 -31.96 17.88 -9.12
C LYS A 553 -32.21 17.16 -10.43
N SER A 554 -31.83 17.75 -11.56
CA SER A 554 -32.23 17.26 -12.88
C SER A 554 -31.18 17.66 -13.90
N LEU A 555 -30.13 16.83 -13.99
CA LEU A 555 -29.03 17.00 -14.93
C LEU A 555 -29.45 16.51 -16.31
N THR A 556 -29.35 17.38 -17.31
CA THR A 556 -29.63 17.02 -18.71
C THR A 556 -28.37 16.97 -19.56
N ASN A 557 -27.36 17.76 -19.22
CA ASN A 557 -26.06 17.77 -19.91
C ASN A 557 -24.98 18.35 -19.00
N LEU A 558 -23.71 18.04 -19.31
CA LEU A 558 -22.55 18.55 -18.59
C LEU A 558 -21.34 18.77 -19.52
N ASP A 559 -20.42 19.63 -19.09
CA ASP A 559 -19.09 19.81 -19.69
C ASP A 559 -18.05 20.06 -18.59
N ILE A 560 -16.76 19.92 -18.91
CA ILE A 560 -15.66 20.12 -17.96
C ILE A 560 -14.74 21.22 -18.47
N ASP A 561 -14.50 22.24 -17.64
CA ASP A 561 -13.62 23.34 -18.04
C ASP A 561 -12.13 23.01 -17.83
N HIS A 562 -11.25 23.90 -18.32
CA HIS A 562 -9.79 23.78 -18.19
C HIS A 562 -9.27 23.76 -16.74
N ARG A 563 -10.11 24.08 -15.75
CA ARG A 563 -9.80 24.04 -14.31
C ARG A 563 -10.29 22.74 -13.67
N GLY A 564 -10.93 21.85 -14.42
CA GLY A 564 -11.48 20.59 -13.93
C GLY A 564 -12.84 20.72 -13.23
N ARG A 565 -13.52 21.87 -13.35
CA ARG A 565 -14.84 22.10 -12.75
C ARG A 565 -15.92 21.52 -13.67
N VAL A 566 -16.98 20.97 -13.08
CA VAL A 566 -18.08 20.36 -13.82
C VAL A 566 -19.22 21.35 -14.00
N TRP A 567 -19.50 21.71 -15.25
CA TRP A 567 -20.57 22.61 -15.62
C TRP A 567 -21.81 21.83 -15.99
N VAL A 568 -22.98 22.21 -15.48
CA VAL A 568 -24.21 21.41 -15.59
C VAL A 568 -25.41 22.23 -16.04
N CYS A 569 -26.16 21.70 -17.00
CA CYS A 569 -27.53 22.12 -17.28
C CYS A 569 -28.48 21.48 -16.27
N GLU A 570 -29.00 22.25 -15.32
CA GLU A 570 -29.97 21.78 -14.34
C GLU A 570 -31.39 22.24 -14.71
N VAL A 571 -32.14 21.32 -15.33
CA VAL A 571 -33.41 21.56 -16.00
C VAL A 571 -34.57 20.94 -15.22
N VAL A 572 -35.31 21.78 -14.49
CA VAL A 572 -36.51 21.39 -13.74
C VAL A 572 -37.79 21.70 -14.53
N ASN A 573 -37.79 22.73 -15.37
CA ASN A 573 -38.97 23.26 -16.04
C ASN A 573 -39.36 22.54 -17.33
N TYR A 574 -38.81 21.35 -17.62
CA TYR A 574 -39.07 20.64 -18.87
C TYR A 574 -40.53 20.19 -19.01
N ARG A 575 -41.18 20.59 -20.11
CA ARG A 575 -42.54 20.20 -20.55
C ARG A 575 -43.59 20.32 -19.45
N LYS A 576 -44.12 19.21 -18.94
CA LYS A 576 -45.20 19.16 -17.94
C LYS A 576 -44.80 19.80 -16.60
N ASN A 577 -43.51 20.07 -16.38
CA ASN A 577 -43.00 20.75 -15.21
C ASN A 577 -42.77 22.26 -15.43
N GLN A 578 -43.22 22.83 -16.56
CA GLN A 578 -43.03 24.25 -16.85
C GLN A 578 -43.51 25.13 -15.69
N GLY A 579 -42.65 26.04 -15.24
CA GLY A 579 -42.92 26.93 -14.10
C GLY A 579 -42.74 26.30 -12.71
N LYS A 580 -42.36 25.03 -12.60
CA LYS A 580 -42.08 24.36 -11.30
C LYS A 580 -40.93 25.03 -10.55
N ARG A 581 -39.98 25.62 -11.27
CA ARG A 581 -38.97 26.55 -10.76
C ARG A 581 -39.31 27.96 -11.25
N PRO A 582 -39.88 28.83 -10.38
CA PRO A 582 -40.35 30.16 -10.81
C PRO A 582 -39.28 31.07 -11.40
N ALA A 583 -38.01 30.90 -11.01
CA ALA A 583 -36.89 31.71 -11.52
C ALA A 583 -36.31 31.21 -12.86
N GLY A 584 -36.85 30.12 -13.44
CA GLY A 584 -36.27 29.47 -14.60
C GLY A 584 -35.14 28.49 -14.26
N ASP A 585 -34.75 27.67 -15.23
CA ASP A 585 -33.68 26.67 -15.11
C ASP A 585 -32.28 27.30 -14.98
N ARG A 586 -31.29 26.48 -14.62
CA ARG A 586 -29.98 26.97 -14.20
C ARG A 586 -28.84 26.30 -14.96
N ILE A 587 -27.79 27.08 -15.19
CA ILE A 587 -26.45 26.59 -15.49
C ILE A 587 -25.63 26.69 -14.20
N LEU A 588 -25.08 25.55 -13.76
CA LEU A 588 -24.33 25.42 -12.53
C LEU A 588 -22.85 25.15 -12.82
N VAL A 589 -21.97 25.63 -11.95
CA VAL A 589 -20.57 25.21 -11.84
C VAL A 589 -20.43 24.42 -10.55
N LEU A 590 -19.96 23.18 -10.64
CA LEU A 590 -19.70 22.30 -9.53
C LEU A 590 -18.18 22.14 -9.37
N GLU A 591 -17.69 22.34 -8.15
CA GLU A 591 -16.27 22.28 -7.81
C GLU A 591 -16.03 21.29 -6.68
N ASP A 592 -14.96 20.51 -6.80
CA ASP A 592 -14.39 19.69 -5.75
C ASP A 592 -13.19 20.46 -5.16
N THR A 593 -13.41 21.18 -4.06
CA THR A 593 -12.40 22.07 -3.48
C THR A 593 -11.40 21.34 -2.60
N ASN A 594 -11.72 20.11 -2.17
CA ASN A 594 -10.88 19.29 -1.31
C ASN A 594 -10.17 18.13 -2.05
N HIS A 595 -10.46 17.96 -3.34
CA HIS A 595 -9.92 16.94 -4.24
C HIS A 595 -10.22 15.50 -3.83
N ASP A 596 -11.34 15.26 -3.15
CA ASP A 596 -11.73 13.91 -2.75
C ASP A 596 -12.52 13.18 -3.86
N GLY A 597 -13.02 13.89 -4.88
CA GLY A 597 -13.89 13.39 -5.94
C GLY A 597 -15.39 13.61 -5.70
N VAL A 598 -15.76 14.39 -4.68
CA VAL A 598 -17.13 14.86 -4.39
C VAL A 598 -17.18 16.37 -4.64
N MET A 599 -18.20 16.82 -5.37
CA MET A 599 -18.41 18.24 -5.62
C MET A 599 -18.98 18.89 -4.35
N ASP A 600 -18.17 19.71 -3.68
CA ASP A 600 -18.47 20.31 -2.38
C ASP A 600 -18.84 21.80 -2.47
N LYS A 601 -18.66 22.42 -3.64
CA LYS A 601 -19.06 23.81 -3.91
C LYS A 601 -19.89 23.91 -5.19
N GLN A 602 -20.93 24.73 -5.13
CA GLN A 602 -21.85 24.99 -6.23
C GLN A 602 -22.01 26.49 -6.47
N THR A 603 -21.79 26.92 -7.70
CA THR A 603 -22.01 28.30 -8.16
C THR A 603 -23.11 28.31 -9.22
N VAL A 604 -24.05 29.25 -9.16
CA VAL A 604 -25.04 29.47 -10.23
C VAL A 604 -24.44 30.47 -11.21
N PHE A 605 -24.03 29.98 -12.38
CA PHE A 605 -23.46 30.82 -13.43
C PHE A 605 -24.53 31.67 -14.12
N TYR A 606 -25.66 31.05 -14.46
CA TYR A 606 -26.81 31.73 -15.06
C TYR A 606 -28.11 31.04 -14.66
N GLN A 607 -29.17 31.83 -14.49
CA GLN A 607 -30.52 31.32 -14.23
C GLN A 607 -31.55 32.16 -14.99
N GLY A 608 -32.46 31.50 -15.73
CA GLY A 608 -33.51 32.20 -16.47
C GLY A 608 -34.41 31.28 -17.29
N HIS A 609 -35.54 31.81 -17.75
CA HIS A 609 -36.51 31.06 -18.57
C HIS A 609 -36.02 30.77 -19.99
N ASP A 610 -35.03 31.51 -20.45
CA ASP A 610 -34.39 31.33 -21.75
C ASP A 610 -33.42 30.14 -21.79
N VAL A 611 -33.15 29.53 -20.63
CA VAL A 611 -32.49 28.23 -20.52
C VAL A 611 -33.42 27.14 -19.97
N ASP A 612 -34.73 27.40 -19.89
CA ASP A 612 -35.70 26.35 -19.57
C ASP A 612 -35.62 25.27 -20.64
N SER A 613 -35.29 24.03 -20.27
CA SER A 613 -34.96 22.94 -21.23
C SER A 613 -33.61 23.10 -21.95
N ALA A 614 -32.57 23.60 -21.28
CA ALA A 614 -31.19 23.51 -21.78
C ALA A 614 -30.74 22.05 -21.95
N MET A 615 -30.32 21.68 -23.16
CA MET A 615 -30.04 20.28 -23.55
C MET A 615 -28.57 20.02 -23.89
N GLY A 616 -27.75 21.07 -24.03
CA GLY A 616 -26.35 20.96 -24.38
C GLY A 616 -25.56 22.15 -23.84
N ILE A 617 -24.31 21.90 -23.47
CA ILE A 617 -23.38 22.90 -22.94
C ILE A 617 -21.98 22.66 -23.52
N CYS A 618 -21.25 23.74 -23.75
CA CYS A 618 -19.83 23.72 -24.10
C CYS A 618 -19.13 24.95 -23.49
N VAL A 619 -18.06 24.70 -22.73
CA VAL A 619 -17.33 25.72 -21.97
C VAL A 619 -15.98 25.98 -22.63
N LEU A 620 -15.77 27.22 -23.08
CA LEU A 620 -14.58 27.67 -23.79
C LEU A 620 -13.97 28.89 -23.09
N GLY A 621 -13.12 28.64 -22.10
CA GLY A 621 -12.53 29.70 -21.30
C GLY A 621 -13.62 30.49 -20.59
N ASN A 622 -13.83 31.74 -21.02
CA ASN A 622 -14.83 32.64 -20.45
C ASN A 622 -16.16 32.70 -21.23
N ARG A 623 -16.34 31.84 -22.25
CA ARG A 623 -17.56 31.73 -23.04
C ARG A 623 -18.24 30.39 -22.83
N VAL A 624 -19.55 30.40 -22.59
CA VAL A 624 -20.36 29.20 -22.36
C VAL A 624 -21.47 29.14 -23.38
N ILE A 625 -21.44 28.13 -24.24
CA ILE A 625 -22.45 27.91 -25.29
C ILE A 625 -23.50 26.94 -24.76
N VAL A 626 -24.77 27.32 -24.81
CA VAL A 626 -25.89 26.52 -24.30
C VAL A 626 -26.93 26.34 -25.40
N SER A 627 -27.28 25.10 -25.71
CA SER A 627 -28.45 24.82 -26.57
C SER A 627 -29.72 24.77 -25.73
N CYS A 628 -30.68 25.61 -26.09
CA CYS A 628 -32.01 25.63 -25.52
C CYS A 628 -32.98 25.97 -26.64
N SER A 629 -33.59 24.94 -27.25
CA SER A 629 -34.43 25.11 -28.42
C SER A 629 -35.52 26.17 -28.16
N PRO A 630 -35.75 27.14 -29.07
CA PRO A 630 -35.30 27.18 -30.47
C PRO A 630 -33.94 27.86 -30.70
N ASN A 631 -33.19 28.18 -29.65
CA ASN A 631 -31.98 28.98 -29.71
C ASN A 631 -30.73 28.20 -29.29
N VAL A 632 -29.58 28.70 -29.73
CA VAL A 632 -28.29 28.43 -29.11
C VAL A 632 -27.78 29.76 -28.59
N LEU A 633 -27.54 29.81 -27.28
CA LEU A 633 -27.11 31.00 -26.56
C LEU A 633 -25.61 30.92 -26.28
N VAL A 634 -24.96 32.08 -26.25
CA VAL A 634 -23.58 32.23 -25.78
C VAL A 634 -23.61 33.19 -24.61
N PHE A 635 -23.16 32.70 -23.47
CA PHE A 635 -22.93 33.51 -22.28
C PHE A 635 -21.44 33.84 -22.19
N THR A 636 -21.10 35.05 -21.74
CA THR A 636 -19.70 35.45 -21.51
C THR A 636 -19.55 35.99 -20.10
N ASP A 637 -18.51 35.52 -19.41
CA ASP A 637 -17.99 36.04 -18.14
C ASP A 637 -16.80 36.95 -18.47
N GLU A 638 -16.91 38.26 -18.22
CA GLU A 638 -15.88 39.23 -18.58
C GLU A 638 -14.91 39.51 -17.43
N ASP A 639 -15.34 39.32 -16.18
CA ASP A 639 -14.54 39.66 -14.99
C ASP A 639 -14.02 38.44 -14.21
N GLY A 640 -14.41 37.23 -14.61
CA GLY A 640 -13.97 35.97 -14.06
C GLY A 640 -14.62 35.63 -12.73
N ASP A 641 -15.77 36.21 -12.41
CA ASP A 641 -16.51 35.95 -11.16
C ASP A 641 -17.42 34.70 -11.22
N ASP A 642 -17.36 33.97 -12.32
CA ASP A 642 -18.20 32.81 -12.62
C ASP A 642 -19.71 33.14 -12.69
N LYS A 643 -20.04 34.34 -13.19
CA LYS A 643 -21.40 34.71 -13.63
C LYS A 643 -21.42 35.21 -15.07
N ALA A 644 -22.58 35.09 -15.70
CA ALA A 644 -22.75 35.61 -17.06
C ALA A 644 -23.00 37.13 -17.08
N ASP A 645 -22.05 37.88 -17.63
CA ASP A 645 -22.16 39.33 -17.86
C ASP A 645 -22.87 39.66 -19.18
N LYS A 646 -22.64 38.83 -20.20
CA LYS A 646 -23.23 38.98 -21.54
C LYS A 646 -23.95 37.72 -21.97
N LYS A 647 -25.01 37.92 -22.74
CA LYS A 647 -25.82 36.87 -23.36
C LYS A 647 -26.12 37.25 -24.82
N GLU A 648 -25.74 36.37 -25.73
CA GLU A 648 -25.92 36.54 -27.17
C GLU A 648 -26.62 35.31 -27.77
N VAL A 649 -27.35 35.50 -28.87
CA VAL A 649 -27.95 34.39 -29.62
C VAL A 649 -27.00 34.03 -30.77
N LEU A 650 -26.46 32.82 -30.75
CA LEU A 650 -25.57 32.31 -31.80
C LEU A 650 -26.37 31.73 -32.97
N PHE A 651 -27.40 30.94 -32.67
CA PHE A 651 -28.30 30.37 -33.67
C PHE A 651 -29.75 30.45 -33.20
N THR A 652 -30.68 30.52 -34.16
CA THR A 652 -32.13 30.44 -33.92
C THR A 652 -32.73 29.33 -34.79
N LYS A 653 -33.99 28.97 -34.51
CA LYS A 653 -34.77 27.95 -35.23
C LYS A 653 -34.13 26.55 -35.20
N THR A 654 -33.49 26.19 -34.09
CA THR A 654 -32.84 24.87 -33.90
C THR A 654 -33.80 23.75 -33.50
N GLY A 655 -35.10 24.03 -33.50
CA GLY A 655 -36.16 23.09 -33.11
C GLY A 655 -37.37 23.83 -32.52
N GLN A 656 -38.30 23.07 -31.94
CA GLN A 656 -39.44 23.63 -31.22
C GLN A 656 -39.03 23.99 -29.79
N PRO A 657 -39.55 25.10 -29.21
CA PRO A 657 -39.36 25.41 -27.80
C PRO A 657 -39.70 24.22 -26.89
N GLN A 658 -38.95 24.02 -25.80
CA GLN A 658 -39.23 22.96 -24.80
C GLN A 658 -39.20 21.53 -25.39
N HIS A 659 -38.29 21.26 -26.33
CA HIS A 659 -38.13 19.95 -26.96
C HIS A 659 -36.69 19.42 -26.87
N ASP A 660 -36.57 18.13 -26.61
CA ASP A 660 -35.35 17.32 -26.59
C ASP A 660 -34.81 16.95 -28.00
N HIS A 661 -35.47 17.31 -29.09
CA HIS A 661 -35.01 16.97 -30.45
C HIS A 661 -34.26 18.17 -31.07
N SER A 662 -33.15 18.57 -30.44
CA SER A 662 -32.31 19.71 -30.88
C SER A 662 -30.81 19.38 -30.73
N ALA A 663 -29.93 20.38 -30.72
CA ALA A 663 -28.50 20.18 -30.51
C ALA A 663 -28.20 19.82 -29.03
N HIS A 664 -27.40 18.79 -28.80
CA HIS A 664 -27.02 18.32 -27.45
C HIS A 664 -25.52 18.34 -27.17
N SER A 665 -24.69 18.51 -28.19
CA SER A 665 -23.24 18.54 -28.06
C SER A 665 -22.65 19.51 -29.07
N PHE A 666 -21.59 20.20 -28.66
CA PHE A 666 -20.78 21.06 -29.50
C PHE A 666 -19.35 20.52 -29.45
N ILE A 667 -18.69 20.43 -30.60
CA ILE A 667 -17.29 20.01 -30.68
C ILE A 667 -16.53 21.15 -31.33
N PHE A 668 -15.57 21.71 -30.59
CA PHE A 668 -14.57 22.64 -31.10
C PHE A 668 -13.28 21.86 -31.37
N GLY A 669 -12.65 22.11 -32.51
CA GLY A 669 -11.49 21.36 -33.02
C GLY A 669 -10.29 22.23 -33.28
#